data_AF-A0A812SI45-F1
#
_entry.id   AF-A0A812SI45-F1
#
_cell.length_a   1.000
_cell.length_b   1.000
_cell.length_c   1.000
_cell.angle_alpha   90.00
_cell.angle_beta   90.00
_cell.angle_gamma   90.00
#
_symmetry.space_group_name_H-M   'P 1'
#
loop_
_entity.id
_entity.type
_entity.pdbx_description
1 polymer ?
#
loop_
_entity_poly.entity_id
_entity_poly.type
_entity_poly.pdbx_seq_one_letter_code
_entity_poly.pdbx_strand_id
1 'polypeptide(L)'
;MKGMLAEAGLTGFAKEPTLFRDERPGCDTGLVLHADDGLLASTPAARQALEKVLAKKVKVQISSPLKEVGDELEFLKRRYVKLEDGIAMYSGQKHVEALLEAMGPGLKSRDTPSLLEADTSAALAPERAKQYKECTGRLLYLSHTRPDIQYSTCVLASKMSSPTVMAYKWLAKVAGYLQKVPSLGFLIKPLQQAACLEYKGSGPLQHGGQVVLESVTDADWAGCKRTRKSRSSVHLYLGGSLIASHVRTQKSVSLSSGESEFVAMVSGGTEVVFIRECLDYLMKGFAEIDVVLRSDSAAARGISQRIGCGKVRHLSCGLLWVQEAIKAKVFRASPVSGQRNPSDLGTKPLSGPRVRELLCRSGAVDDDGNPYGLEDLERSQSKMQVKEMMKSSGVGLVHAKKILPILLVMAQVLGADGAEGLGLAVTMAMMEDALLSGVATMATGLVVVLFWLGALWVIWWIYKWALPGRRATVDQASQAKVEKVNRYTQASIGMSPSERQFMNEYVDRCSFLTEALHEEHRTVEQCEEALIEDMPPSQSQSQLTGAQCIIVKIAEPWPTVVLRNTGEESIVGMLWEVSKKWKKMRDTTPAQLQASLRATMMAGMLKALKDRLHQVTTDEKLLENAKNVQLLDAQGRWVYQVWDHELEKLQVDASRTPLKTEEIQQLLAVCEKANESPVLYRFHAKAEYSCSEFVHFEIEVGRRGQEAADLYRSLKVLCQCSVLQIIGARLRKDKPGRSAAAHRIQDCLR
;
A
#
# COMPACT_ATOMS: atom_id res chain seq x y z
N MET A 1 47.01 -11.19 -17.44
CA MET A 1 46.35 -11.38 -16.12
C MET A 1 45.45 -12.62 -16.09
N LYS A 2 44.39 -12.73 -16.92
CA LYS A 2 43.51 -13.91 -16.96
C LYS A 2 44.23 -15.26 -17.09
N GLY A 3 45.21 -15.39 -17.99
CA GLY A 3 46.00 -16.61 -18.10
C GLY A 3 46.84 -16.96 -16.86
N MET A 4 47.21 -15.97 -16.05
CA MET A 4 47.93 -16.19 -14.77
C MET A 4 46.99 -16.68 -13.68
N LEU A 5 45.77 -16.12 -13.63
CA LEU A 5 44.74 -16.57 -12.69
C LEU A 5 44.27 -17.98 -13.04
N ALA A 6 44.15 -18.31 -14.33
CA ALA A 6 43.88 -19.66 -14.79
C ALA A 6 45.01 -20.65 -14.40
N GLU A 7 46.28 -20.24 -14.50
CA GLU A 7 47.43 -21.02 -14.00
C GLU A 7 47.32 -21.29 -12.48
N ALA A 8 46.73 -20.36 -11.72
CA ALA A 8 46.46 -20.52 -10.29
C ALA A 8 45.19 -21.34 -9.98
N GLY A 9 44.43 -21.76 -10.99
CA GLY A 9 43.18 -22.51 -10.85
C GLY A 9 41.92 -21.65 -10.70
N LEU A 10 42.03 -20.33 -10.89
CA LEU A 10 40.90 -19.41 -10.84
C LEU A 10 40.26 -19.27 -12.22
N THR A 11 38.97 -19.59 -12.31
CA THR A 11 38.14 -19.31 -13.49
C THR A 11 37.51 -17.92 -13.34
N GLY A 12 37.19 -17.27 -14.46
CA GLY A 12 36.52 -15.96 -14.46
C GLY A 12 35.04 -16.10 -14.77
N PHE A 13 34.21 -15.25 -14.17
CA PHE A 13 32.79 -15.23 -14.46
C PHE A 13 32.49 -14.48 -15.76
N ALA A 14 31.78 -15.11 -16.70
CA ALA A 14 31.50 -14.51 -18.00
C ALA A 14 30.60 -13.25 -17.91
N LYS A 15 29.66 -13.22 -16.95
CA LYS A 15 28.74 -12.09 -16.76
C LYS A 15 29.38 -10.91 -16.00
N GLU A 16 30.42 -11.17 -15.20
CA GLU A 16 31.21 -10.14 -14.50
C GLU A 16 32.72 -10.46 -14.60
N PRO A 17 33.42 -9.89 -15.59
CA PRO A 17 34.82 -10.25 -15.90
C PRO A 17 35.85 -9.93 -14.82
N THR A 18 35.48 -9.16 -13.78
CA THR A 18 36.34 -8.86 -12.63
C THR A 18 36.25 -9.91 -11.51
N LEU A 19 35.29 -10.85 -11.61
CA LEU A 19 35.02 -11.85 -10.60
C LEU A 19 35.64 -13.19 -10.97
N PHE A 20 36.37 -13.79 -10.03
CA PHE A 20 37.06 -15.05 -10.21
C PHE A 20 36.80 -16.00 -9.04
N ARG A 21 36.74 -17.29 -9.31
CA ARG A 21 36.56 -18.34 -8.31
C ARG A 21 37.43 -19.55 -8.62
N ASP A 22 37.86 -20.25 -7.57
CA ASP A 22 38.42 -21.59 -7.69
C ASP A 22 37.30 -22.64 -7.79
N GLU A 23 37.26 -23.37 -8.91
CA GLU A 23 36.22 -24.39 -9.16
C GLU A 23 36.60 -25.78 -8.62
N ARG A 24 37.80 -25.94 -8.05
CA ARG A 24 38.21 -27.22 -7.48
C ARG A 24 37.37 -27.57 -6.25
N PRO A 25 36.95 -28.84 -6.09
CA PRO A 25 36.17 -29.26 -4.93
C PRO A 25 36.89 -28.94 -3.61
N GLY A 26 36.19 -28.34 -2.65
CA GLY A 26 36.72 -27.97 -1.33
C GLY A 26 37.61 -26.72 -1.31
N CYS A 27 37.75 -26.00 -2.44
CA CYS A 27 38.48 -24.74 -2.50
C CYS A 27 37.51 -23.54 -2.47
N ASP A 28 37.38 -22.91 -1.30
CA ASP A 28 36.55 -21.71 -1.12
C ASP A 28 37.38 -20.44 -1.36
N THR A 29 37.84 -20.26 -2.60
CA THR A 29 38.60 -19.06 -3.00
C THR A 29 37.82 -18.21 -4.00
N GLY A 30 37.59 -16.95 -3.63
CA GLY A 30 37.00 -15.93 -4.48
C GLY A 30 37.91 -14.72 -4.58
N LEU A 31 38.05 -14.16 -5.77
CA LEU A 31 38.86 -12.97 -6.04
C LEU A 31 38.03 -11.98 -6.87
N VAL A 32 37.93 -10.75 -6.37
CA VAL A 32 37.48 -9.60 -7.15
C VAL A 32 38.72 -8.82 -7.57
N LEU A 33 38.88 -8.56 -8.86
CA LEU A 33 40.05 -7.87 -9.40
C LEU A 33 39.61 -6.71 -10.29
N HIS A 34 39.77 -5.50 -9.78
CA HIS A 34 39.42 -4.25 -10.46
C HIS A 34 40.69 -3.51 -10.86
N ALA A 35 41.03 -3.56 -12.15
CA ALA A 35 42.29 -3.04 -12.68
C ALA A 35 43.50 -3.63 -11.92
N ASP A 36 44.18 -2.84 -11.10
CA ASP A 36 45.33 -3.19 -10.27
C ASP A 36 44.96 -3.56 -8.82
N ASP A 37 43.75 -3.22 -8.36
CA ASP A 37 43.29 -3.50 -7.00
C ASP A 37 42.55 -4.85 -6.94
N GLY A 38 42.97 -5.73 -6.01
CA GLY A 38 42.36 -7.05 -5.79
C GLY A 38 41.84 -7.24 -4.37
N LEU A 39 40.65 -7.83 -4.23
CA LEU A 39 40.09 -8.30 -2.95
C LEU A 39 39.95 -9.82 -2.97
N LEU A 40 40.68 -10.49 -2.09
CA LEU A 40 40.81 -11.95 -2.05
C LEU A 40 40.17 -12.52 -0.78
N ALA A 41 39.23 -13.45 -0.94
CA ALA A 41 38.76 -14.34 0.11
C ALA A 41 39.31 -15.74 -0.17
N SER A 42 40.13 -16.30 0.72
CA SER A 42 40.78 -17.60 0.51
C SER A 42 41.31 -18.19 1.82
N THR A 43 41.63 -19.49 1.79
CA THR A 43 42.39 -20.14 2.87
C THR A 43 43.87 -19.70 2.83
N PRO A 44 44.62 -19.78 3.95
CA PRO A 44 46.04 -19.42 3.96
C PRO A 44 46.89 -20.16 2.92
N ALA A 45 46.60 -21.45 2.69
CA ALA A 45 47.30 -22.26 1.70
C ALA A 45 47.01 -21.79 0.25
N ALA A 46 45.73 -21.53 -0.07
CA ALA A 46 45.33 -21.04 -1.38
C ALA A 46 45.91 -19.64 -1.67
N ARG A 47 45.93 -18.76 -0.66
CA ARG A 47 46.59 -17.45 -0.74
C ARG A 47 48.07 -17.58 -1.13
N GLN A 48 48.83 -18.43 -0.43
CA GLN A 48 50.25 -18.63 -0.74
C GLN A 48 50.48 -19.22 -2.13
N ALA A 49 49.61 -20.13 -2.58
CA ALA A 49 49.68 -20.69 -3.93
C ALA A 49 49.46 -19.61 -5.00
N LEU A 50 48.44 -18.76 -4.82
CA LEU A 50 48.14 -17.65 -5.72
C LEU A 50 49.28 -16.63 -5.76
N GLU A 51 49.83 -16.28 -4.61
CA GLU A 51 50.97 -15.36 -4.50
C GLU A 51 52.19 -15.87 -5.28
N LYS A 52 52.53 -17.16 -5.15
CA LYS A 52 53.63 -17.78 -5.90
C LYS A 52 53.43 -17.69 -7.41
N VAL A 53 52.21 -17.86 -7.90
CA VAL A 53 51.91 -17.79 -9.35
C VAL A 53 51.99 -16.35 -9.84
N LEU A 54 51.42 -15.39 -9.10
CA LEU A 54 51.42 -13.98 -9.47
C LEU A 54 52.83 -13.37 -9.41
N ALA A 55 53.61 -13.69 -8.38
CA ALA A 55 54.97 -13.19 -8.18
C ALA A 55 55.93 -13.54 -9.33
N LYS A 56 55.66 -14.60 -10.10
CA LYS A 56 56.46 -14.95 -11.29
C LYS A 56 56.43 -13.90 -12.39
N LYS A 57 55.34 -13.12 -12.48
CA LYS A 57 55.03 -12.27 -13.63
C LYS A 57 54.75 -10.82 -13.24
N VAL A 58 54.36 -10.55 -12.00
CA VAL A 58 54.05 -9.21 -11.50
C VAL A 58 54.52 -9.03 -10.05
N LYS A 59 54.88 -7.80 -9.71
CA LYS A 59 55.12 -7.41 -8.31
C LYS A 59 53.76 -7.28 -7.62
N VAL A 60 53.50 -8.11 -6.61
CA VAL A 60 52.26 -8.10 -5.84
C VAL A 60 52.53 -7.49 -4.47
N GLN A 61 51.66 -6.58 -4.04
CA GLN A 61 51.58 -6.14 -2.65
C GLN A 61 50.32 -6.76 -2.05
N ILE A 62 50.47 -7.54 -0.97
CA ILE A 62 49.34 -8.17 -0.31
C ILE A 62 49.28 -7.65 1.13
N SER A 63 48.15 -7.06 1.48
CA SER A 63 47.86 -6.62 2.85
C SER A 63 47.67 -7.80 3.80
N SER A 64 47.77 -7.53 5.10
CA SER A 64 47.40 -8.48 6.14
C SER A 64 45.93 -8.92 5.98
N PRO A 65 45.61 -10.20 6.20
CA PRO A 65 44.22 -10.67 6.16
C PRO A 65 43.42 -10.12 7.33
N LEU A 66 42.12 -9.88 7.14
CA LEU A 66 41.18 -9.60 8.24
C LEU A 66 40.92 -10.88 9.04
N LYS A 67 41.62 -11.08 10.17
CA LYS A 67 41.45 -12.25 11.03
C LYS A 67 41.01 -11.87 12.44
N GLU A 68 41.72 -10.93 13.05
CA GLU A 68 41.52 -10.49 14.42
C GLU A 68 40.65 -9.23 14.45
N VAL A 69 39.97 -9.02 15.57
CA VAL A 69 39.17 -7.80 15.77
C VAL A 69 40.11 -6.60 15.79
N GLY A 70 39.79 -5.58 15.00
CA GLY A 70 40.63 -4.40 14.78
C GLY A 70 41.52 -4.49 13.55
N ASP A 71 41.62 -5.64 12.88
CA ASP A 71 42.32 -5.71 11.59
C ASP A 71 41.63 -4.82 10.55
N GLU A 72 42.42 -4.18 9.68
CA GLU A 72 41.93 -3.31 8.63
C GLU A 72 42.52 -3.65 7.26
N LEU A 73 41.72 -3.47 6.20
CA LEU A 73 42.19 -3.45 4.82
C LEU A 73 41.56 -2.30 4.02
N GLU A 74 42.24 -1.86 2.96
CA GLU A 74 41.71 -0.89 2.00
C GLU A 74 41.46 -1.56 0.65
N PHE A 75 40.29 -1.33 0.06
CA PHE A 75 39.96 -1.76 -1.30
C PHE A 75 39.08 -0.70 -1.98
N LEU A 76 39.47 -0.23 -3.17
CA LEU A 76 38.79 0.86 -3.90
C LEU A 76 38.55 2.11 -3.03
N LYS A 77 39.56 2.49 -2.23
CA LYS A 77 39.52 3.61 -1.26
C LYS A 77 38.40 3.50 -0.20
N ARG A 78 37.96 2.29 0.09
CA ARG A 78 37.07 1.96 1.20
C ARG A 78 37.87 1.20 2.24
N ARG A 79 37.70 1.57 3.49
CA ARG A 79 38.35 0.90 4.63
C ARG A 79 37.40 -0.14 5.18
N TYR A 80 37.88 -1.37 5.32
CA TYR A 80 37.15 -2.48 5.90
C TYR A 80 37.80 -2.84 7.22
N VAL A 81 37.03 -2.83 8.30
CA VAL A 81 37.51 -3.11 9.66
C VAL A 81 36.82 -4.35 10.17
N LYS A 82 37.58 -5.30 10.71
CA LYS A 82 37.02 -6.49 11.37
C LYS A 82 36.52 -6.11 12.76
N LEU A 83 35.21 -6.20 12.97
CA LEU A 83 34.58 -6.04 14.29
C LEU A 83 34.16 -7.40 14.84
N GLU A 84 33.80 -7.46 16.13
CA GLU A 84 33.27 -8.68 16.77
C GLU A 84 32.06 -9.23 16.01
N ASP A 85 31.13 -8.34 15.66
CA ASP A 85 29.86 -8.69 15.01
C ASP A 85 29.93 -8.85 13.48
N GLY A 86 31.08 -8.60 12.84
CA GLY A 86 31.18 -8.64 11.38
C GLY A 86 32.32 -7.83 10.79
N ILE A 87 32.12 -7.29 9.58
CA ILE A 87 33.08 -6.41 8.90
C ILE A 87 32.39 -5.07 8.65
N ALA A 88 32.92 -3.98 9.20
CA ALA A 88 32.42 -2.64 8.96
C ALA A 88 33.12 -2.02 7.74
N MET A 89 32.35 -1.53 6.78
CA MET A 89 32.84 -0.83 5.60
C MET A 89 32.67 0.69 5.79
N TYR A 90 33.78 1.43 5.79
CA TYR A 90 33.83 2.88 5.91
C TYR A 90 34.17 3.55 4.58
N SER A 91 33.56 4.72 4.37
CA SER A 91 33.92 5.62 3.26
C SER A 91 35.30 6.25 3.47
N GLY A 92 36.05 6.49 2.38
CA GLY A 92 37.35 7.15 2.45
C GLY A 92 37.27 8.59 3.01
N GLN A 93 37.82 8.81 4.21
CA GLN A 93 37.80 10.09 4.93
C GLN A 93 38.48 11.24 4.15
N LYS A 94 39.50 10.92 3.35
CA LYS A 94 40.21 11.87 2.47
C LYS A 94 39.27 12.70 1.59
N HIS A 95 38.16 12.11 1.12
CA HIS A 95 37.19 12.82 0.29
C HIS A 95 36.33 13.80 1.09
N VAL A 96 36.05 13.49 2.36
CA VAL A 96 35.34 14.40 3.28
C VAL A 96 36.26 15.56 3.65
N GLU A 97 37.48 15.29 4.06
CA GLU A 97 38.49 16.31 4.39
C GLU A 97 38.73 17.27 3.24
N ALA A 98 39.01 16.75 2.03
CA ALA A 98 39.22 17.57 0.85
C ALA A 98 37.97 18.36 0.43
N LEU A 99 36.77 17.85 0.75
CA LEU A 99 35.52 18.59 0.53
C LEU A 99 35.35 19.74 1.54
N LEU A 100 35.67 19.50 2.81
CA LEU A 100 35.61 20.53 3.86
C LEU A 100 36.66 21.62 3.62
N GLU A 101 37.89 21.24 3.24
CA GLU A 101 38.96 22.17 2.86
C GLU A 101 38.54 23.03 1.66
N ALA A 102 38.00 22.40 0.60
CA ALA A 102 37.54 23.11 -0.58
C ALA A 102 36.38 24.08 -0.29
N MET A 103 35.53 23.80 0.72
CA MET A 103 34.43 24.69 1.11
C MET A 103 34.86 25.85 2.01
N GLY A 104 36.02 25.72 2.68
CA GLY A 104 36.57 26.70 3.59
C GLY A 104 35.94 26.71 5.00
N PRO A 105 36.49 27.51 5.93
CA PRO A 105 35.99 27.62 7.29
C PRO A 105 34.62 28.32 7.37
N GLY A 106 33.87 28.09 8.45
CA GLY A 106 32.59 28.76 8.71
C GLY A 106 31.33 28.00 8.25
N LEU A 107 31.46 26.71 7.92
CA LEU A 107 30.29 25.84 7.70
C LEU A 107 29.48 25.69 8.99
N LYS A 108 28.16 25.87 8.88
CA LYS A 108 27.24 25.59 10.00
C LYS A 108 27.03 24.08 10.08
N SER A 109 27.29 23.51 11.26
CA SER A 109 26.97 22.10 11.54
C SER A 109 25.47 21.83 11.33
N ARG A 110 25.15 20.72 10.67
CA ARG A 110 23.76 20.32 10.35
C ARG A 110 23.48 18.89 10.77
N ASP A 111 22.27 18.66 11.23
CA ASP A 111 21.82 17.32 11.67
C ASP A 111 21.20 16.47 10.56
N THR A 112 20.96 17.06 9.38
CA THR A 112 20.36 16.36 8.24
C THR A 112 20.86 16.91 6.91
N PRO A 113 21.14 16.04 5.93
CA PRO A 113 21.49 16.45 4.57
C PRO A 113 20.25 16.84 3.72
N SER A 114 19.02 16.75 4.27
CA SER A 114 17.77 17.00 3.55
C SER A 114 17.69 18.37 2.87
N LEU A 115 17.21 18.40 1.62
CA LEU A 115 17.04 19.61 0.81
C LEU A 115 15.55 19.94 0.65
N LEU A 116 15.06 20.93 1.40
CA LEU A 116 13.63 21.31 1.42
C LEU A 116 13.31 22.56 0.59
N GLU A 117 14.29 23.43 0.39
CA GLU A 117 14.09 24.75 -0.23
C GLU A 117 13.83 24.58 -1.74
N ALA A 118 13.06 25.50 -2.32
CA ALA A 118 12.96 25.59 -3.77
C ALA A 118 14.16 26.38 -4.32
N ASP A 119 14.70 25.95 -5.46
CA ASP A 119 15.75 26.69 -6.14
C ASP A 119 15.16 27.55 -7.26
N THR A 120 15.02 28.84 -6.98
CA THR A 120 14.66 29.91 -7.93
C THR A 120 15.81 30.91 -8.13
N SER A 121 17.01 30.52 -7.71
CA SER A 121 18.15 31.45 -7.64
C SER A 121 18.91 31.57 -8.97
N ALA A 122 19.66 32.66 -9.13
CA ALA A 122 20.49 32.90 -10.30
C ALA A 122 21.65 31.87 -10.41
N ALA A 123 22.21 31.76 -11.61
CA ALA A 123 23.41 30.98 -11.87
C ALA A 123 24.61 31.50 -11.05
N LEU A 124 25.51 30.60 -10.66
CA LEU A 124 26.76 30.96 -9.97
C LEU A 124 27.75 31.61 -10.93
N ALA A 125 28.60 32.48 -10.39
CA ALA A 125 29.78 32.97 -11.09
C ALA A 125 30.73 31.80 -11.45
N PRO A 126 31.52 31.90 -12.55
CA PRO A 126 32.33 30.81 -13.07
C PRO A 126 33.24 30.13 -12.04
N GLU A 127 33.93 30.89 -11.20
CA GLU A 127 34.82 30.35 -10.15
C GLU A 127 34.07 29.52 -9.12
N ARG A 128 32.94 30.03 -8.62
CA ARG A 128 32.08 29.30 -7.68
C ARG A 128 31.42 28.09 -8.33
N ALA A 129 31.11 28.17 -9.62
CA ALA A 129 30.58 27.05 -10.39
C ALA A 129 31.64 25.93 -10.56
N LYS A 130 32.92 26.28 -10.72
CA LYS A 130 34.03 25.31 -10.73
C LYS A 130 34.17 24.62 -9.38
N GLN A 131 34.27 25.39 -8.30
CA GLN A 131 34.30 24.87 -6.91
C GLN A 131 33.11 23.94 -6.62
N TYR A 132 31.90 24.35 -7.04
CA TYR A 132 30.70 23.55 -6.91
C TYR A 132 30.81 22.18 -7.61
N LYS A 133 31.29 22.17 -8.86
CA LYS A 133 31.46 20.93 -9.65
C LYS A 133 32.49 20.00 -9.00
N GLU A 134 33.61 20.53 -8.53
CA GLU A 134 34.65 19.75 -7.85
C GLU A 134 34.13 19.11 -6.56
N CYS A 135 33.47 19.90 -5.68
CA CYS A 135 32.89 19.38 -4.45
C CYS A 135 31.75 18.38 -4.71
N THR A 136 30.90 18.63 -5.71
CA THR A 136 29.84 17.68 -6.10
C THR A 136 30.44 16.38 -6.65
N GLY A 137 31.56 16.44 -7.37
CA GLY A 137 32.32 15.27 -7.80
C GLY A 137 32.83 14.41 -6.63
N ARG A 138 33.33 15.05 -5.57
CA ARG A 138 33.73 14.35 -4.33
C ARG A 138 32.53 13.70 -3.64
N LEU A 139 31.38 14.38 -3.58
CA LEU A 139 30.15 13.81 -3.03
C LEU A 139 29.66 12.59 -3.83
N LEU A 140 29.77 12.61 -5.16
CA LEU A 140 29.43 11.45 -6.00
C LEU A 140 30.24 10.22 -5.60
N TYR A 141 31.55 10.38 -5.32
CA TYR A 141 32.38 9.29 -4.82
C TYR A 141 31.91 8.76 -3.46
N LEU A 142 31.69 9.66 -2.50
CA LEU A 142 31.22 9.30 -1.15
C LEU A 142 29.84 8.63 -1.16
N SER A 143 28.97 9.04 -2.09
CA SER A 143 27.59 8.55 -2.16
C SER A 143 27.49 7.05 -2.42
N HIS A 144 28.52 6.41 -2.97
CA HIS A 144 28.53 4.95 -3.17
C HIS A 144 28.50 4.15 -1.86
N THR A 145 29.00 4.73 -0.77
CA THR A 145 29.09 4.07 0.55
C THR A 145 28.29 4.80 1.63
N ARG A 146 27.72 5.97 1.32
CA ARG A 146 27.00 6.84 2.27
C ARG A 146 25.54 7.04 1.81
N PRO A 147 24.62 6.10 2.10
CA PRO A 147 23.20 6.20 1.73
C PRO A 147 22.52 7.47 2.26
N ASP A 148 22.96 7.98 3.41
CA ASP A 148 22.52 9.23 4.03
C ASP A 148 22.63 10.45 3.11
N ILE A 149 23.64 10.51 2.24
CA ILE A 149 23.86 11.67 1.35
C ILE A 149 23.49 11.41 -0.11
N GLN A 150 23.07 10.19 -0.48
CA GLN A 150 22.82 9.82 -1.88
C GLN A 150 21.75 10.70 -2.54
N TYR A 151 20.64 10.95 -1.84
CA TYR A 151 19.58 11.82 -2.34
C TYR A 151 20.10 13.23 -2.65
N SER A 152 20.73 13.86 -1.65
CA SER A 152 21.24 15.23 -1.78
C SER A 152 22.31 15.33 -2.86
N THR A 153 23.19 14.32 -2.95
CA THR A 153 24.20 14.23 -4.00
C THR A 153 23.57 14.10 -5.38
N CYS A 154 22.54 13.27 -5.56
CA CYS A 154 21.82 13.14 -6.82
C CYS A 154 21.17 14.48 -7.24
N VAL A 155 20.58 15.21 -6.29
CA VAL A 155 20.01 16.55 -6.54
C VAL A 155 21.10 17.53 -6.98
N LEU A 156 22.22 17.59 -6.27
CA LEU A 156 23.35 18.47 -6.60
C LEU A 156 23.95 18.13 -7.98
N ALA A 157 24.20 16.85 -8.25
CA ALA A 157 24.71 16.39 -9.54
C ALA A 157 23.82 16.82 -10.71
N SER A 158 22.48 16.80 -10.53
CA SER A 158 21.52 17.24 -11.56
C SER A 158 21.61 18.72 -11.94
N LYS A 159 22.32 19.53 -11.14
CA LYS A 159 22.52 20.97 -11.31
C LYS A 159 23.93 21.32 -11.82
N MET A 160 24.83 20.36 -11.99
CA MET A 160 26.22 20.62 -12.39
C MET A 160 26.37 21.32 -13.73
N SER A 161 25.42 21.15 -14.67
CA SER A 161 25.48 21.84 -15.98
C SER A 161 25.33 23.36 -15.87
N SER A 162 24.49 23.82 -14.96
CA SER A 162 24.23 25.24 -14.69
C SER A 162 23.93 25.41 -13.20
N PRO A 163 24.97 25.44 -12.34
CA PRO A 163 24.78 25.45 -10.90
C PRO A 163 24.29 26.83 -10.44
N THR A 164 23.48 26.86 -9.39
CA THR A 164 22.80 28.06 -8.89
C THR A 164 23.24 28.42 -7.47
N VAL A 165 22.99 29.66 -7.04
CA VAL A 165 23.35 30.12 -5.69
C VAL A 165 22.72 29.25 -4.60
N MET A 166 21.48 28.80 -4.79
CA MET A 166 20.80 27.88 -3.88
C MET A 166 21.42 26.49 -3.90
N ALA A 167 21.80 25.96 -5.07
CA ALA A 167 22.50 24.69 -5.15
C ALA A 167 23.83 24.73 -4.37
N TYR A 168 24.55 25.85 -4.39
CA TYR A 168 25.74 26.04 -3.57
C TYR A 168 25.43 26.06 -2.06
N LYS A 169 24.32 26.68 -1.64
CA LYS A 169 23.87 26.63 -0.24
C LYS A 169 23.53 25.20 0.20
N TRP A 170 22.91 24.42 -0.67
CA TRP A 170 22.64 22.99 -0.41
C TRP A 170 23.93 22.18 -0.31
N LEU A 171 24.91 22.43 -1.18
CA LEU A 171 26.23 21.84 -1.08
C LEU A 171 26.88 22.14 0.28
N ALA A 172 26.84 23.40 0.73
CA ALA A 172 27.31 23.80 2.05
C ALA A 172 26.55 23.13 3.20
N LYS A 173 25.24 22.87 3.03
CA LYS A 173 24.43 22.13 4.00
C LYS A 173 24.89 20.67 4.12
N VAL A 174 25.13 20.00 3.00
CA VAL A 174 25.65 18.62 2.98
C VAL A 174 27.06 18.58 3.57
N ALA A 175 27.93 19.54 3.24
CA ALA A 175 29.26 19.67 3.83
C ALA A 175 29.20 19.86 5.36
N GLY A 176 28.31 20.73 5.86
CA GLY A 176 28.10 20.92 7.30
C GLY A 176 27.51 19.70 8.02
N TYR A 177 26.78 18.84 7.32
CA TYR A 177 26.35 17.54 7.85
C TYR A 177 27.52 16.55 7.91
N LEU A 178 28.32 16.45 6.85
CA LEU A 178 29.54 15.63 6.83
C LEU A 178 30.59 16.12 7.85
N GLN A 179 30.62 17.41 8.19
CA GLN A 179 31.46 17.90 9.28
C GLN A 179 31.04 17.34 10.65
N LYS A 180 29.74 17.14 10.87
CA LYS A 180 29.21 16.55 12.10
C LYS A 180 29.40 15.03 12.14
N VAL A 181 29.29 14.38 10.98
CA VAL A 181 29.39 12.92 10.81
C VAL A 181 30.45 12.59 9.74
N PRO A 182 31.74 12.84 10.04
CA PRO A 182 32.83 12.75 9.05
C PRO A 182 33.07 11.32 8.60
N SER A 183 32.90 10.37 9.51
CA SER A 183 33.04 8.94 9.27
C SER A 183 31.76 8.22 9.65
N LEU A 184 31.36 7.28 8.81
CA LEU A 184 30.20 6.42 9.04
C LEU A 184 30.46 5.11 8.31
N GLY A 185 30.42 4.00 9.05
CA GLY A 185 30.58 2.65 8.53
C GLY A 185 29.24 1.94 8.37
N PHE A 186 29.22 0.86 7.59
CA PHE A 186 28.09 -0.07 7.53
C PHE A 186 28.57 -1.48 7.83
N LEU A 187 27.95 -2.11 8.83
CA LEU A 187 28.30 -3.43 9.32
C LEU A 187 27.72 -4.52 8.42
N ILE A 188 28.60 -5.32 7.84
CA ILE A 188 28.28 -6.55 7.12
C ILE A 188 28.44 -7.70 8.11
N LYS A 189 27.30 -8.26 8.54
CA LYS A 189 27.25 -9.36 9.51
C LYS A 189 27.52 -10.71 8.82
N PRO A 190 28.03 -11.71 9.55
CA PRO A 190 28.11 -13.08 9.07
C PRO A 190 26.75 -13.58 8.58
N LEU A 191 26.77 -14.34 7.48
CA LEU A 191 25.54 -14.90 6.92
C LEU A 191 24.93 -15.92 7.88
N GLN A 192 23.63 -15.81 8.09
CA GLN A 192 22.83 -16.70 8.91
C GLN A 192 21.70 -17.30 8.07
N GLN A 193 21.27 -18.50 8.45
CA GLN A 193 20.20 -19.23 7.75
C GLN A 193 18.92 -18.39 7.71
N ALA A 194 18.44 -18.10 6.49
CA ALA A 194 17.21 -17.35 6.22
C ALA A 194 17.12 -15.96 6.90
N ALA A 195 18.26 -15.38 7.30
CA ALA A 195 18.28 -14.01 7.81
C ALA A 195 17.86 -13.02 6.71
N CYS A 196 17.04 -12.04 7.09
CA CYS A 196 16.58 -11.01 6.17
C CYS A 196 16.39 -9.68 6.91
N LEU A 197 16.01 -8.62 6.19
CA LEU A 197 15.77 -7.29 6.73
C LEU A 197 14.82 -7.38 7.93
N GLU A 198 15.31 -6.94 9.10
CA GLU A 198 14.65 -6.96 10.41
C GLU A 198 14.41 -8.33 11.06
N TYR A 199 14.72 -9.44 10.38
CA TYR A 199 14.54 -10.78 10.93
C TYR A 199 15.89 -11.48 11.06
N LYS A 200 16.23 -11.82 12.32
CA LYS A 200 17.44 -12.61 12.62
C LYS A 200 17.28 -14.02 12.08
N GLY A 201 18.36 -14.59 11.55
CA GLY A 201 18.35 -15.98 11.08
C GLY A 201 18.30 -16.98 12.23
N SER A 202 18.02 -18.25 11.91
CA SER A 202 17.90 -19.34 12.90
C SER A 202 19.23 -19.99 13.32
N GLY A 203 20.36 -19.38 12.96
CA GLY A 203 21.70 -19.89 13.27
C GLY A 203 22.71 -19.66 12.14
N PRO A 204 23.94 -20.21 12.25
CA PRO A 204 24.96 -20.09 11.21
C PRO A 204 24.49 -20.76 9.91
N LEU A 205 24.91 -20.20 8.78
CA LEU A 205 24.62 -20.77 7.46
C LEU A 205 25.29 -22.14 7.30
N GLN A 206 24.51 -23.16 6.98
CA GLN A 206 24.99 -24.52 6.71
C GLN A 206 25.08 -24.78 5.20
N HIS A 207 25.76 -25.87 4.83
CA HIS A 207 25.81 -26.32 3.44
C HIS A 207 24.41 -26.71 2.95
N GLY A 208 24.00 -26.20 1.79
CA GLY A 208 22.61 -26.29 1.30
C GLY A 208 21.65 -25.35 2.01
N GLY A 209 22.15 -24.43 2.83
CA GLY A 209 21.37 -23.41 3.52
C GLY A 209 20.82 -22.35 2.58
N GLN A 210 19.92 -21.51 3.10
CA GLN A 210 19.25 -20.46 2.34
C GLN A 210 19.78 -19.09 2.76
N VAL A 211 20.21 -18.31 1.76
CA VAL A 211 20.63 -16.93 1.89
C VAL A 211 19.60 -16.04 1.22
N VAL A 212 19.09 -15.04 1.95
CA VAL A 212 18.10 -14.10 1.40
C VAL A 212 18.81 -12.85 0.89
N LEU A 213 18.60 -12.54 -0.39
CA LEU A 213 19.03 -11.31 -1.05
C LEU A 213 17.79 -10.44 -1.35
N GLU A 214 17.80 -9.20 -0.89
CA GLU A 214 16.61 -8.36 -0.89
C GLU A 214 16.90 -7.02 -1.54
N SER A 215 16.03 -6.58 -2.44
CA SER A 215 16.02 -5.22 -2.96
C SER A 215 14.85 -4.49 -2.35
N VAL A 216 15.13 -3.54 -1.45
CA VAL A 216 14.15 -2.61 -0.93
C VAL A 216 14.12 -1.38 -1.83
N THR A 217 12.93 -0.95 -2.23
CA THR A 217 12.75 0.17 -3.16
C THR A 217 11.75 1.18 -2.65
N ASP A 218 11.98 2.45 -2.98
CA ASP A 218 11.03 3.55 -2.81
C ASP A 218 11.20 4.54 -3.97
N ALA A 219 10.19 5.35 -4.26
CA ALA A 219 10.32 6.43 -5.23
C ALA A 219 9.64 7.72 -4.76
N ASP A 220 10.32 8.86 -4.98
CA ASP A 220 9.60 10.14 -4.95
C ASP A 220 8.63 10.20 -6.15
N TRP A 221 7.50 10.90 -6.01
CA TRP A 221 6.61 11.17 -7.15
C TRP A 221 6.78 12.60 -7.63
N ALA A 222 7.37 12.74 -8.82
CA ALA A 222 7.66 14.02 -9.44
C ALA A 222 8.40 14.99 -8.51
N GLY A 223 9.40 14.49 -7.75
CA GLY A 223 10.13 15.28 -6.77
C GLY A 223 10.99 16.39 -7.37
N CYS A 224 11.41 16.27 -8.64
CA CYS A 224 12.05 17.39 -9.32
C CYS A 224 11.02 18.43 -9.79
N LYS A 225 10.99 19.62 -9.16
CA LYS A 225 10.06 20.70 -9.55
C LYS A 225 10.24 21.18 -11.01
N ARG A 226 11.45 21.12 -11.54
CA ARG A 226 11.77 21.57 -12.91
C ARG A 226 11.37 20.56 -13.98
N THR A 227 11.80 19.31 -13.84
CA THR A 227 11.59 18.28 -14.88
C THR A 227 10.39 17.40 -14.61
N ARG A 228 9.80 17.48 -13.41
CA ARG A 228 8.76 16.58 -12.89
C ARG A 228 9.16 15.10 -12.88
N LYS A 229 10.45 14.79 -13.08
CA LYS A 229 10.98 13.43 -13.01
C LYS A 229 11.07 12.97 -11.55
N SER A 230 10.74 11.70 -11.36
CA SER A 230 10.86 11.01 -10.08
C SER A 230 12.30 10.57 -9.79
N ARG A 231 12.61 10.25 -8.54
CA ARG A 231 13.84 9.58 -8.12
C ARG A 231 13.53 8.24 -7.49
N SER A 232 14.21 7.22 -7.96
CA SER A 232 14.18 5.87 -7.38
C SER A 232 15.31 5.73 -6.39
N SER A 233 14.99 5.20 -5.21
CA SER A 233 15.95 4.73 -4.21
C SER A 233 15.89 3.21 -4.15
N VAL A 234 17.05 2.57 -4.16
CA VAL A 234 17.19 1.12 -4.08
C VAL A 234 18.26 0.79 -3.05
N HIS A 235 17.91 -0.05 -2.09
CA HIS A 235 18.82 -0.58 -1.08
C HIS A 235 18.85 -2.11 -1.18
N LEU A 236 20.04 -2.68 -1.36
CA LEU A 236 20.27 -4.11 -1.48
C LEU A 236 20.79 -4.68 -0.16
N TYR A 237 20.11 -5.68 0.37
CA TYR A 237 20.47 -6.38 1.60
C TYR A 237 20.80 -7.84 1.33
N LEU A 238 21.87 -8.35 1.93
CA LEU A 238 22.23 -9.76 1.92
C LEU A 238 22.26 -10.28 3.35
N GLY A 239 21.42 -11.26 3.68
CA GLY A 239 21.34 -11.79 5.04
C GLY A 239 20.98 -10.72 6.09
N GLY A 240 20.23 -9.69 5.70
CA GLY A 240 19.89 -8.54 6.55
C GLY A 240 20.96 -7.44 6.67
N SER A 241 22.12 -7.58 6.01
CA SER A 241 23.17 -6.55 5.99
C SER A 241 23.11 -5.72 4.70
N LEU A 242 23.24 -4.39 4.79
CA LEU A 242 23.29 -3.51 3.62
C LEU A 242 24.59 -3.75 2.83
N ILE A 243 24.47 -4.18 1.57
CA ILE A 243 25.63 -4.41 0.70
C ILE A 243 25.82 -3.32 -0.37
N ALA A 244 24.72 -2.69 -0.80
CA ALA A 244 24.74 -1.61 -1.77
C ALA A 244 23.48 -0.76 -1.68
N SER A 245 23.59 0.50 -2.08
CA SER A 245 22.43 1.39 -2.23
C SER A 245 22.70 2.39 -3.34
N HIS A 246 21.64 2.91 -3.96
CA HIS A 246 21.76 4.04 -4.87
C HIS A 246 20.47 4.82 -5.01
N VAL A 247 20.62 6.10 -5.37
CA VAL A 247 19.51 6.98 -5.77
C VAL A 247 19.72 7.43 -7.21
N ARG A 248 18.72 7.25 -8.06
CA ARG A 248 18.77 7.63 -9.48
C ARG A 248 17.54 8.42 -9.89
N THR A 249 17.74 9.46 -10.69
CA THR A 249 16.62 10.16 -11.33
C THR A 249 16.06 9.29 -12.46
N GLN A 250 14.74 9.07 -12.47
CA GLN A 250 14.06 8.29 -13.49
C GLN A 250 14.14 9.00 -14.85
N LYS A 251 14.28 8.22 -15.93
CA LYS A 251 14.43 8.77 -17.29
C LYS A 251 13.13 9.41 -17.79
N SER A 252 11.99 8.76 -17.54
CA SER A 252 10.65 9.22 -17.88
C SER A 252 9.99 9.95 -16.71
N VAL A 253 8.92 10.69 -17.02
CA VAL A 253 8.05 11.32 -16.02
C VAL A 253 6.93 10.34 -15.70
N SER A 254 6.79 9.96 -14.43
CA SER A 254 5.71 9.09 -13.96
C SER A 254 4.42 9.88 -13.75
N LEU A 255 3.30 9.35 -14.25
CA LEU A 255 1.99 9.99 -14.16
C LEU A 255 1.25 9.66 -12.86
N SER A 256 1.76 8.69 -12.08
CA SER A 256 1.24 8.33 -10.77
C SER A 256 2.35 7.89 -9.82
N SER A 257 2.09 7.92 -8.52
CA SER A 257 3.02 7.38 -7.51
C SER A 257 3.22 5.87 -7.66
N GLY A 258 2.16 5.12 -7.98
CA GLY A 258 2.27 3.68 -8.25
C GLY A 258 3.19 3.35 -9.43
N GLU A 259 3.21 4.21 -10.45
CA GLU A 259 4.13 4.09 -11.59
C GLU A 259 5.58 4.41 -11.22
N SER A 260 5.85 5.50 -10.47
CA SER A 260 7.22 5.82 -10.05
C SER A 260 7.80 4.74 -9.14
N GLU A 261 6.98 4.20 -8.23
CA GLU A 261 7.33 3.07 -7.37
C GLU A 261 7.60 1.81 -8.18
N PHE A 262 6.80 1.54 -9.21
CA PHE A 262 7.02 0.41 -10.10
C PHE A 262 8.35 0.54 -10.87
N VAL A 263 8.69 1.73 -11.36
CA VAL A 263 9.99 1.97 -12.00
C VAL A 263 11.14 1.75 -11.03
N ALA A 264 11.00 2.10 -9.75
CA ALA A 264 12.00 1.75 -8.73
C ALA A 264 12.11 0.24 -8.52
N MET A 265 10.99 -0.50 -8.49
CA MET A 265 11.00 -1.97 -8.44
C MET A 265 11.70 -2.60 -9.65
N VAL A 266 11.52 -2.06 -10.86
CA VAL A 266 12.25 -2.53 -12.05
C VAL A 266 13.75 -2.31 -11.86
N SER A 267 14.16 -1.11 -11.42
CA SER A 267 15.58 -0.79 -11.15
C SER A 267 16.18 -1.74 -10.11
N GLY A 268 15.49 -1.93 -8.98
CA GLY A 268 15.91 -2.87 -7.94
C GLY A 268 15.95 -4.32 -8.40
N GLY A 269 14.95 -4.72 -9.19
CA GLY A 269 14.89 -6.03 -9.85
C GLY A 269 16.12 -6.33 -10.70
N THR A 270 16.52 -5.39 -11.56
CA THR A 270 17.68 -5.61 -12.44
C THR A 270 18.98 -5.74 -11.66
N GLU A 271 19.16 -4.93 -10.62
CA GLU A 271 20.38 -4.92 -9.81
C GLU A 271 20.46 -6.18 -8.93
N VAL A 272 19.33 -6.60 -8.34
CA VAL A 272 19.31 -7.80 -7.49
C VAL A 272 19.54 -9.08 -8.28
N VAL A 273 19.05 -9.17 -9.53
CA VAL A 273 19.32 -10.31 -10.41
C VAL A 273 20.80 -10.40 -10.75
N PHE A 274 21.45 -9.26 -11.01
CA PHE A 274 22.88 -9.22 -11.27
C PHE A 274 23.71 -9.67 -10.06
N ILE A 275 23.36 -9.18 -8.86
CA ILE A 275 24.06 -9.58 -7.63
C ILE A 275 23.80 -11.05 -7.30
N ARG A 276 22.57 -11.55 -7.49
CA ARG A 276 22.24 -12.97 -7.34
C ARG A 276 23.16 -13.84 -8.20
N GLU A 277 23.33 -13.51 -9.48
CA GLU A 277 24.18 -14.26 -10.40
C GLU A 277 25.65 -14.28 -9.98
N CYS A 278 26.18 -13.15 -9.48
CA CYS A 278 27.54 -13.09 -8.94
C CYS A 278 27.70 -13.96 -7.71
N LEU A 279 26.72 -13.94 -6.81
CA LEU A 279 26.72 -14.74 -5.59
C LEU A 279 26.51 -16.22 -5.88
N ASP A 280 25.63 -16.58 -6.83
CA ASP A 280 25.43 -17.97 -7.29
C ASP A 280 26.73 -18.53 -7.87
N TYR A 281 27.50 -17.70 -8.59
CA TYR A 281 28.84 -18.09 -9.06
C TYR A 281 29.84 -18.28 -7.89
N LEU A 282 29.90 -17.35 -6.94
CA LEU A 282 30.82 -17.43 -5.79
C LEU A 282 30.47 -18.55 -4.81
N MET A 283 29.18 -18.79 -4.57
CA MET A 283 28.65 -19.72 -3.56
C MET A 283 28.06 -20.99 -4.19
N LYS A 284 28.28 -21.23 -5.49
CA LYS A 284 27.86 -22.46 -6.20
C LYS A 284 28.07 -23.71 -5.36
N GLY A 285 26.97 -24.42 -5.11
CA GLY A 285 26.92 -25.65 -4.33
C GLY A 285 26.94 -25.46 -2.82
N PHE A 286 27.20 -24.26 -2.30
CA PHE A 286 27.26 -23.99 -0.86
C PHE A 286 25.91 -23.54 -0.28
N ALA A 287 25.22 -22.59 -0.92
CA ALA A 287 23.95 -22.06 -0.45
C ALA A 287 23.01 -21.72 -1.61
N GLU A 288 21.71 -21.81 -1.36
CA GLU A 288 20.67 -21.35 -2.27
C GLU A 288 20.35 -19.87 -2.00
N ILE A 289 20.27 -19.08 -3.07
CA ILE A 289 20.00 -17.65 -2.98
C ILE A 289 18.53 -17.39 -3.30
N ASP A 290 17.80 -16.99 -2.25
CA ASP A 290 16.42 -16.56 -2.35
C ASP A 290 16.35 -15.05 -2.58
N VAL A 291 15.56 -14.60 -3.56
CA VAL A 291 15.50 -13.19 -3.97
C VAL A 291 14.15 -12.56 -3.70
N VAL A 292 14.15 -11.40 -3.03
CA VAL A 292 12.96 -10.67 -2.62
C VAL A 292 13.00 -9.22 -3.08
N LEU A 293 11.97 -8.78 -3.80
CA LEU A 293 11.72 -7.36 -4.06
C LEU A 293 10.76 -6.81 -3.02
N ARG A 294 11.22 -5.85 -2.22
CA ARG A 294 10.44 -5.19 -1.16
C ARG A 294 10.02 -3.79 -1.57
N SER A 295 8.72 -3.53 -1.53
CA SER A 295 8.15 -2.19 -1.72
C SER A 295 6.96 -1.99 -0.77
N ASP A 296 6.84 -0.80 -0.21
CA ASP A 296 5.68 -0.42 0.61
C ASP A 296 4.44 -0.11 -0.25
N SER A 297 4.64 0.23 -1.53
CA SER A 297 3.59 0.52 -2.50
C SER A 297 2.79 -0.72 -2.88
N ALA A 298 1.58 -0.83 -2.33
CA ALA A 298 0.62 -1.86 -2.70
C ALA A 298 0.25 -1.81 -4.20
N ALA A 299 0.24 -0.61 -4.80
CA ALA A 299 -0.03 -0.44 -6.22
C ALA A 299 1.08 -1.04 -7.09
N ALA A 300 2.35 -0.73 -6.80
CA ALA A 300 3.49 -1.25 -7.55
C ALA A 300 3.60 -2.78 -7.42
N ARG A 301 3.45 -3.31 -6.20
CA ARG A 301 3.39 -4.76 -5.96
C ARG A 301 2.24 -5.41 -6.73
N GLY A 302 1.05 -4.81 -6.69
CA GLY A 302 -0.10 -5.29 -7.43
C GLY A 302 0.08 -5.26 -8.95
N ILE A 303 0.89 -4.36 -9.50
CA ILE A 303 1.25 -4.35 -10.93
C ILE A 303 2.24 -5.49 -11.23
N SER A 304 3.25 -5.67 -10.37
CA SER A 304 4.30 -6.69 -10.54
C SER A 304 3.77 -8.13 -10.51
N GLN A 305 2.69 -8.39 -9.76
CA GLN A 305 2.15 -9.75 -9.56
C GLN A 305 1.03 -10.12 -10.55
N ARG A 306 0.62 -9.21 -11.45
CA ARG A 306 -0.39 -9.49 -12.48
C ARG A 306 0.24 -10.18 -13.70
N ILE A 307 -0.61 -10.65 -14.62
CA ILE A 307 -0.18 -11.13 -15.94
C ILE A 307 -0.62 -10.11 -16.99
N GLY A 308 0.35 -9.65 -17.78
CA GLY A 308 0.15 -8.69 -18.87
C GLY A 308 0.12 -7.23 -18.40
N CYS A 309 0.16 -6.33 -19.38
CA CYS A 309 0.20 -4.88 -19.16
C CYS A 309 -1.11 -4.27 -18.67
N GLY A 310 -2.24 -4.99 -18.78
CA GLY A 310 -3.57 -4.45 -18.46
C GLY A 310 -3.81 -3.10 -19.16
N LYS A 311 -4.19 -2.08 -18.38
CA LYS A 311 -4.37 -0.69 -18.87
C LYS A 311 -3.07 0.12 -18.97
N VAL A 312 -1.92 -0.40 -18.53
CA VAL A 312 -0.64 0.32 -18.41
C VAL A 312 0.29 -0.05 -19.57
N ARG A 313 -0.02 0.45 -20.78
CA ARG A 313 0.70 0.07 -22.01
C ARG A 313 2.06 0.76 -22.16
N HIS A 314 2.25 1.95 -21.59
CA HIS A 314 3.46 2.76 -21.77
C HIS A 314 4.67 2.30 -20.94
N LEU A 315 4.49 1.35 -20.03
CA LEU A 315 5.56 0.70 -19.24
C LEU A 315 5.80 -0.76 -19.66
N SER A 316 5.25 -1.18 -20.81
CA SER A 316 5.09 -2.59 -21.20
C SER A 316 6.35 -3.43 -21.05
N CYS A 317 7.52 -2.97 -21.51
CA CYS A 317 8.75 -3.77 -21.46
C CYS A 317 9.23 -4.08 -20.02
N GLY A 318 9.37 -3.05 -19.17
CA GLY A 318 9.78 -3.24 -17.77
C GLY A 318 8.73 -3.99 -16.96
N LEU A 319 7.46 -3.75 -17.27
CA LEU A 319 6.33 -4.45 -16.66
C LEU A 319 6.33 -5.94 -16.97
N LEU A 320 6.40 -6.29 -18.25
CA LEU A 320 6.40 -7.69 -18.68
C LEU A 320 7.63 -8.43 -18.16
N TRP A 321 8.81 -7.78 -18.14
CA TRP A 321 10.02 -8.38 -17.59
C TRP A 321 9.88 -8.72 -16.10
N VAL A 322 9.39 -7.80 -15.25
CA VAL A 322 9.19 -8.08 -13.82
C VAL A 322 8.16 -9.19 -13.60
N GLN A 323 7.05 -9.15 -14.34
CA GLN A 323 5.99 -10.17 -14.24
C GLN A 323 6.49 -11.55 -14.67
N GLU A 324 7.27 -11.62 -15.76
CA GLU A 324 7.89 -12.84 -16.25
C GLU A 324 8.90 -13.39 -15.24
N ALA A 325 9.76 -12.53 -14.69
CA ALA A 325 10.74 -12.91 -13.66
C ALA A 325 10.05 -13.44 -12.39
N ILE A 326 8.94 -12.84 -11.95
CA ILE A 326 8.14 -13.34 -10.83
C ILE A 326 7.49 -14.69 -11.17
N LYS A 327 6.91 -14.82 -12.37
CA LYS A 327 6.29 -16.07 -12.83
C LYS A 327 7.32 -17.20 -12.92
N ALA A 328 8.53 -16.90 -13.38
CA ALA A 328 9.66 -17.82 -13.45
C ALA A 328 10.33 -18.06 -12.08
N LYS A 329 9.82 -17.45 -10.99
CA LYS A 329 10.36 -17.55 -9.62
C LYS A 329 11.82 -17.11 -9.52
N VAL A 330 12.25 -16.18 -10.38
CA VAL A 330 13.57 -15.53 -10.26
C VAL A 330 13.64 -14.67 -9.00
N PHE A 331 12.53 -14.02 -8.65
CA PHE A 331 12.35 -13.31 -7.38
C PHE A 331 10.86 -13.22 -7.03
N ARG A 332 10.54 -12.94 -5.76
CA ARG A 332 9.16 -12.65 -5.33
C ARG A 332 8.99 -11.19 -4.89
N ALA A 333 7.81 -10.62 -5.12
CA ALA A 333 7.46 -9.31 -4.60
C ALA A 333 6.79 -9.42 -3.21
N SER A 334 7.34 -8.71 -2.22
CA SER A 334 6.90 -8.73 -0.82
C SER A 334 6.71 -7.31 -0.28
N PRO A 335 5.83 -7.11 0.72
CA PRO A 335 5.68 -5.81 1.37
C PRO A 335 6.88 -5.48 2.27
N VAL A 336 7.13 -4.18 2.44
CA VAL A 336 7.86 -3.61 3.59
C VAL A 336 6.98 -2.51 4.19
N SER A 337 7.04 -2.30 5.51
CA SER A 337 6.32 -1.19 6.12
C SER A 337 7.00 0.13 5.75
N GLY A 338 6.25 1.15 5.32
CA GLY A 338 6.82 2.47 5.04
C GLY A 338 7.54 3.10 6.25
N GLN A 339 7.13 2.78 7.48
CA GLN A 339 7.84 3.22 8.69
C GLN A 339 9.20 2.51 8.88
N ARG A 340 9.41 1.40 8.19
CA ARG A 340 10.60 0.55 8.29
C ARG A 340 11.37 0.48 6.97
N ASN A 341 11.00 1.30 5.98
CA ASN A 341 11.64 1.32 4.67
C ASN A 341 12.93 2.16 4.70
N PRO A 342 14.13 1.55 4.66
CA PRO A 342 15.39 2.29 4.60
C PRO A 342 15.56 3.12 3.31
N SER A 343 14.88 2.72 2.24
CA SER A 343 14.95 3.41 0.93
C SER A 343 14.37 4.83 0.99
N ASP A 344 13.59 5.15 2.02
CA ASP A 344 13.09 6.50 2.33
C ASP A 344 14.21 7.55 2.45
N LEU A 345 15.42 7.14 2.86
CA LEU A 345 16.60 8.01 2.88
C LEU A 345 16.88 8.64 1.51
N GLY A 346 16.52 7.93 0.45
CA GLY A 346 16.77 8.30 -0.93
C GLY A 346 15.66 9.09 -1.63
N THR A 347 14.52 9.35 -0.97
CA THR A 347 13.31 9.87 -1.63
C THR A 347 12.57 10.93 -0.81
N LYS A 348 12.74 10.94 0.52
CA LYS A 348 12.00 11.82 1.43
C LYS A 348 12.95 12.80 2.12
N PRO A 349 12.53 14.06 2.34
CA PRO A 349 13.25 14.96 3.22
C PRO A 349 12.96 14.56 4.68
N LEU A 350 13.93 13.94 5.34
CA LEU A 350 13.79 13.40 6.69
C LEU A 350 14.43 14.31 7.75
N SER A 351 13.88 14.26 8.97
CA SER A 351 14.46 14.90 10.15
C SER A 351 15.71 14.14 10.61
N GLY A 352 16.62 14.80 11.34
CA GLY A 352 17.85 14.17 11.85
C GLY A 352 17.61 12.87 12.63
N PRO A 353 16.70 12.84 13.62
CA PRO A 353 16.33 11.61 14.33
C PRO A 353 15.89 10.47 13.41
N ARG A 354 15.08 10.78 12.38
CA ARG A 354 14.59 9.77 11.44
C ARG A 354 15.69 9.27 10.51
N VAL A 355 16.64 10.13 10.11
CA VAL A 355 17.82 9.72 9.35
C VAL A 355 18.65 8.75 10.19
N ARG A 356 18.95 9.08 11.45
CA ARG A 356 19.73 8.22 12.35
C ARG A 356 19.05 6.88 12.62
N GLU A 357 17.73 6.88 12.82
CA GLU A 357 16.94 5.64 12.93
C GLU A 357 17.13 4.73 11.70
N LEU A 358 16.94 5.26 10.48
CA LEU A 358 17.02 4.46 9.25
C LEU A 358 18.45 3.99 8.96
N LEU A 359 19.45 4.80 9.34
CA LEU A 359 20.86 4.41 9.26
C LEU A 359 21.16 3.26 10.23
N CYS A 360 20.70 3.36 11.48
CA CYS A 360 20.84 2.29 12.46
C CYS A 360 20.21 0.98 11.96
N ARG A 361 18.99 1.04 11.41
CA ARG A 361 18.33 -0.12 10.78
C ARG A 361 19.13 -0.71 9.62
N SER A 362 19.89 0.12 8.91
CA SER A 362 20.74 -0.29 7.80
C SER A 362 22.10 -0.84 8.24
N GLY A 363 22.38 -0.89 9.55
CA GLY A 363 23.64 -1.36 10.10
C GLY A 363 24.73 -0.29 10.19
N ALA A 364 24.36 0.99 10.28
CA ALA A 364 25.35 2.06 10.42
C ALA A 364 26.11 1.97 11.75
N VAL A 365 27.42 2.18 11.70
CA VAL A 365 28.33 2.20 12.85
C VAL A 365 29.20 3.46 12.85
N ASP A 366 29.58 3.93 14.02
CA ASP A 366 30.57 5.01 14.19
C ASP A 366 32.01 4.49 14.06
N ASP A 367 32.99 5.36 14.30
CA ASP A 367 34.42 5.01 14.19
C ASP A 367 34.88 4.00 15.26
N ASP A 368 34.19 3.97 16.40
CA ASP A 368 34.47 3.03 17.49
C ASP A 368 33.77 1.67 17.26
N GLY A 369 32.99 1.55 16.18
CA GLY A 369 32.24 0.35 15.83
C GLY A 369 30.89 0.23 16.53
N ASN A 370 30.45 1.25 17.28
CA ASN A 370 29.16 1.24 17.96
C ASN A 370 28.02 1.56 16.99
N PRO A 371 26.81 1.01 17.20
CA PRO A 371 25.65 1.28 16.35
C PRO A 371 25.26 2.77 16.32
N TYR A 372 25.34 3.38 15.15
CA TYR A 372 25.01 4.80 14.97
C TYR A 372 23.50 5.03 14.92
N GLY A 373 22.95 5.79 15.87
CA GLY A 373 21.52 6.12 15.92
C GLY A 373 20.64 5.14 16.69
N LEU A 374 21.22 4.32 17.56
CA LEU A 374 20.51 3.32 18.37
C LEU A 374 19.41 3.93 19.24
N GLU A 375 19.70 5.03 19.94
CA GLU A 375 18.72 5.73 20.78
C GLU A 375 17.48 6.19 19.99
N ASP A 376 17.68 6.70 18.78
CA ASP A 376 16.57 7.13 17.91
C ASP A 376 15.76 5.93 17.39
N LEU A 377 16.43 4.79 17.14
CA LEU A 377 15.79 3.54 16.77
C LEU A 377 14.92 2.99 17.90
N GLU A 378 15.46 2.88 19.11
CA GLU A 378 14.75 2.42 20.30
C GLU A 378 13.55 3.33 20.60
N ARG A 379 13.76 4.66 20.56
CA ARG A 379 12.68 5.64 20.74
C ARG A 379 11.57 5.50 19.70
N SER A 380 11.91 5.18 18.46
CA SER A 380 10.94 4.92 17.39
C SER A 380 10.18 3.61 17.62
N GLN A 381 10.89 2.56 18.05
CA GLN A 381 10.29 1.26 18.39
C GLN A 381 9.31 1.38 19.56
N SER A 382 9.69 2.05 20.65
CA SER A 382 8.79 2.27 21.80
C SER A 382 7.54 3.05 21.39
N LYS A 383 7.67 4.08 20.55
CA LYS A 383 6.51 4.82 20.01
C LYS A 383 5.60 3.93 19.16
N MET A 384 6.16 3.01 18.37
CA MET A 384 5.38 2.07 17.57
C MET A 384 4.64 1.04 18.44
N GLN A 385 5.32 0.47 19.44
CA GLN A 385 4.71 -0.47 20.38
C GLN A 385 3.55 0.17 21.14
N VAL A 386 3.74 1.38 21.67
CA VAL A 386 2.66 2.15 22.33
C VAL A 386 1.49 2.38 21.37
N LYS A 387 1.76 2.73 20.11
CA LYS A 387 0.72 2.94 19.10
C LYS A 387 -0.03 1.65 18.74
N GLU A 388 0.65 0.51 18.73
CA GLU A 388 0.01 -0.81 18.50
C GLU A 388 -0.83 -1.24 19.69
N MET A 389 -0.32 -1.11 20.92
CA MET A 389 -1.08 -1.35 22.16
C MET A 389 -2.34 -0.49 22.20
N MET A 390 -2.25 0.80 21.85
CA MET A 390 -3.41 1.69 21.79
C MET A 390 -4.44 1.26 20.74
N LYS A 391 -4.00 0.73 19.60
CA LYS A 391 -4.90 0.21 18.57
C LYS A 391 -5.62 -1.06 19.02
N SER A 392 -4.92 -1.97 19.72
CA SER A 392 -5.54 -3.20 20.24
C SER A 392 -6.53 -2.94 21.37
N SER A 393 -6.34 -1.87 22.15
CA SER A 393 -7.25 -1.52 23.25
C SER A 393 -8.51 -0.75 22.81
N GLY A 394 -8.70 -0.45 21.53
CA GLY A 394 -9.89 0.27 21.02
C GLY A 394 -9.98 1.74 21.43
N VAL A 395 -8.97 2.29 22.13
CA VAL A 395 -8.96 3.68 22.60
C VAL A 395 -8.47 4.58 21.46
N GLY A 396 -9.36 5.40 20.92
CA GLY A 396 -8.99 6.40 19.90
C GLY A 396 -7.86 7.31 20.39
N LEU A 397 -6.90 7.64 19.51
CA LEU A 397 -5.67 8.41 19.82
C LEU A 397 -5.95 9.76 20.53
N VAL A 398 -7.13 10.32 20.32
CA VAL A 398 -7.61 11.57 20.94
C VAL A 398 -8.05 11.35 22.39
N HIS A 399 -8.67 10.21 22.70
CA HIS A 399 -9.04 9.81 24.06
C HIS A 399 -7.80 9.39 24.85
N ALA A 400 -6.84 8.72 24.23
CA ALA A 400 -5.60 8.30 24.87
C ALA A 400 -4.79 9.48 25.42
N LYS A 401 -4.63 10.59 24.68
CA LYS A 401 -3.97 11.80 25.21
C LYS A 401 -4.68 12.45 26.40
N LYS A 402 -6.00 12.28 26.49
CA LYS A 402 -6.82 12.80 27.60
C LYS A 402 -6.85 11.85 28.80
N ILE A 403 -6.74 10.55 28.57
CA ILE A 403 -6.82 9.50 29.58
C ILE A 403 -5.43 9.16 30.16
N LEU A 404 -4.35 9.35 29.41
CA LEU A 404 -2.98 9.06 29.86
C LEU A 404 -2.59 9.78 31.16
N PRO A 405 -2.91 11.07 31.37
CA PRO A 405 -2.67 11.73 32.66
C PRO A 405 -3.47 11.10 33.80
N ILE A 406 -4.70 10.65 33.52
CA ILE A 406 -5.59 10.02 34.50
C ILE A 406 -5.08 8.63 34.90
N LEU A 407 -4.62 7.85 33.91
CA LEU A 407 -4.00 6.54 34.12
C LEU A 407 -2.70 6.63 34.92
N LEU A 408 -1.87 7.65 34.65
CA LEU A 408 -0.65 7.93 35.41
C LEU A 408 -0.94 8.30 36.87
N VAL A 409 -1.98 9.10 37.11
CA VAL A 409 -2.44 9.44 38.48
C VAL A 409 -3.01 8.21 39.19
N MET A 410 -3.80 7.37 38.50
CA MET A 410 -4.36 6.14 39.07
C MET A 410 -3.27 5.11 39.43
N ALA A 411 -2.24 4.97 38.61
CA ALA A 411 -1.10 4.09 38.88
C ALA A 411 -0.31 4.52 40.13
N GLN A 412 -0.24 5.82 40.43
CA GLN A 412 0.40 6.33 41.65
C GLN A 412 -0.45 6.11 42.91
N VAL A 413 -1.78 6.11 42.79
CA VAL A 413 -2.70 5.86 43.91
C VAL A 413 -2.77 4.37 44.28
N LEU A 414 -2.66 3.48 43.30
CA LEU A 414 -2.83 2.04 43.49
C LEU A 414 -1.54 1.30 43.86
N GLY A 415 -0.38 1.98 43.84
CA GLY A 415 0.92 1.36 44.11
C GLY A 415 1.39 0.41 43.01
N ALA A 416 2.59 -0.15 43.16
CA ALA A 416 3.26 -0.97 42.14
C ALA A 416 2.40 -2.15 41.64
N ASP A 417 1.63 -2.78 42.54
CA ASP A 417 0.77 -3.93 42.22
C ASP A 417 -0.46 -3.54 41.37
N GLY A 418 -0.95 -2.30 41.50
CA GLY A 418 -2.03 -1.78 40.66
C GLY A 418 -1.59 -1.35 39.26
N ALA A 419 -0.30 -1.00 39.10
CA ALA A 419 0.28 -0.61 37.81
C ALA A 419 0.47 -1.82 36.86
N GLU A 420 0.69 -3.02 37.40
CA GLU A 420 0.71 -4.28 36.63
C GLU A 420 -0.67 -4.65 36.07
N GLY A 421 -1.73 -4.49 36.88
CA GLY A 421 -3.11 -4.74 36.44
C GLY A 421 -3.63 -3.80 35.34
N LEU A 422 -2.97 -2.65 35.14
CA LEU A 422 -3.29 -1.67 34.11
C LEU A 422 -2.30 -1.66 32.93
N GLY A 423 -1.28 -2.54 32.95
CA GLY A 423 -0.27 -2.63 31.89
C GLY A 423 0.64 -1.39 31.76
N LEU A 424 0.74 -0.58 32.82
CA LEU A 424 1.45 0.71 32.81
C LEU A 424 2.92 0.62 33.27
N ALA A 425 3.42 -0.57 33.61
CA ALA A 425 4.79 -0.77 34.09
C ALA A 425 5.85 -0.12 33.19
N VAL A 426 5.66 -0.15 31.87
CA VAL A 426 6.58 0.47 30.89
C VAL A 426 6.53 2.00 30.91
N THR A 427 5.38 2.60 31.25
CA THR A 427 5.23 4.07 31.30
C THR A 427 5.89 4.68 32.53
N MET A 428 5.97 3.94 33.64
CA MET A 428 6.66 4.41 34.86
C MET A 428 8.18 4.34 34.73
N ALA A 429 8.72 3.41 33.93
CA ALA A 429 10.15 3.30 33.68
C ALA A 429 10.75 4.47 32.86
N MET A 430 9.93 5.36 32.29
CA MET A 430 10.36 6.44 31.38
C MET A 430 10.22 7.86 31.94
N MET A 431 9.87 8.07 33.21
CA MET A 431 9.65 9.42 33.79
C MET A 431 10.73 9.81 34.79
N GLU A 432 11.28 11.02 34.64
CA GLU A 432 12.21 11.64 35.60
C GLU A 432 11.48 12.11 36.88
N ASP A 433 12.10 11.86 38.04
CA ASP A 433 11.54 12.04 39.40
C ASP A 433 11.01 13.46 39.71
N ALA A 434 11.50 14.49 39.01
CA ALA A 434 11.16 15.88 39.29
C ALA A 434 9.73 16.29 38.85
N LEU A 435 9.14 15.60 37.85
CA LEU A 435 7.80 15.93 37.36
C LEU A 435 6.68 15.31 38.24
N LEU A 436 7.02 14.26 38.99
CA LEU A 436 6.09 13.51 39.84
C LEU A 436 5.61 14.31 41.06
N SER A 437 6.49 15.09 41.68
CA SER A 437 6.18 15.79 42.94
C SER A 437 5.28 17.02 42.74
N GLY A 438 5.43 17.73 41.61
CA GLY A 438 4.64 18.92 41.31
C GLY A 438 3.18 18.62 40.98
N VAL A 439 2.91 17.51 40.29
CA VAL A 439 1.54 17.13 39.90
C VAL A 439 0.78 16.47 41.07
N ALA A 440 1.49 15.75 41.96
CA ALA A 440 0.91 15.07 43.12
C ALA A 440 0.26 16.03 44.16
N THR A 441 0.82 17.22 44.33
CA THR A 441 0.28 18.22 45.28
C THR A 441 -1.01 18.88 44.78
N MET A 442 -1.16 19.06 43.46
CA MET A 442 -2.39 19.59 42.88
C MET A 442 -3.52 18.55 42.83
N ALA A 443 -3.20 17.28 42.57
CA ALA A 443 -4.19 16.22 42.47
C ALA A 443 -4.87 15.90 43.81
N THR A 444 -4.11 15.92 44.92
CA THR A 444 -4.65 15.67 46.26
C THR A 444 -5.64 16.76 46.71
N GLY A 445 -5.38 18.03 46.36
CA GLY A 445 -6.32 19.12 46.63
C GLY A 445 -7.67 18.96 45.91
N LEU A 446 -7.67 18.39 44.71
CA LEU A 446 -8.87 18.29 43.86
C LEU A 446 -9.80 17.14 44.30
N VAL A 447 -9.25 16.06 44.85
CA VAL A 447 -10.02 14.92 45.39
C VAL A 447 -10.82 15.32 46.64
N VAL A 448 -10.25 16.18 47.50
CA VAL A 448 -10.94 16.68 48.70
C VAL A 448 -12.18 17.50 48.34
N VAL A 449 -12.10 18.32 47.28
CA VAL A 449 -13.23 19.13 46.81
C VAL A 449 -14.36 18.25 46.25
N LEU A 450 -14.02 17.22 45.49
CA LEU A 450 -15.01 16.30 44.91
C LEU A 450 -15.74 15.45 45.96
N PHE A 451 -15.05 15.07 47.05
CA PHE A 451 -15.65 14.33 48.15
C PHE A 451 -16.79 15.11 48.84
N TRP A 452 -16.60 16.41 49.07
CA TRP A 452 -17.62 17.27 49.68
C TRP A 452 -18.82 17.53 48.77
N LEU A 453 -18.61 17.63 47.45
CA LEU A 453 -19.71 17.74 46.48
C LEU A 453 -20.55 16.47 46.39
N GLY A 454 -19.92 15.29 46.50
CA GLY A 454 -20.62 14.00 46.53
C GLY A 454 -21.50 13.82 47.78
N ALA A 455 -21.04 14.28 48.95
CA ALA A 455 -21.82 14.22 50.19
C ALA A 455 -23.13 15.02 50.09
N LEU A 456 -23.11 16.19 49.44
CA LEU A 456 -24.29 17.02 49.23
C LEU A 456 -25.32 16.35 48.30
N TRP A 457 -24.86 15.59 47.30
CA TRP A 457 -25.74 14.86 46.38
C TRP A 457 -26.47 13.70 47.07
N VAL A 458 -25.79 12.98 47.97
CA VAL A 458 -26.40 11.89 48.74
C VAL A 458 -27.50 12.40 49.68
N ILE A 459 -27.29 13.56 50.30
CA ILE A 459 -28.30 14.22 51.14
C ILE A 459 -29.56 14.57 50.31
N TRP A 460 -29.37 15.08 49.08
CA TRP A 460 -30.47 15.37 48.16
C TRP A 460 -31.21 14.09 47.70
N TRP A 461 -30.47 13.01 47.44
CA TRP A 461 -31.04 11.72 47.03
C TRP A 461 -31.90 11.08 48.12
N ILE A 462 -31.45 11.14 49.39
CA ILE A 462 -32.23 10.67 50.55
C ILE A 462 -33.51 11.51 50.70
N TYR A 463 -33.43 12.83 50.47
CA TYR A 463 -34.59 13.73 50.51
C TYR A 463 -35.64 13.38 49.43
N LYS A 464 -35.19 12.95 48.24
CA LYS A 464 -36.07 12.55 47.12
C LYS A 464 -36.71 11.18 47.32
N TRP A 465 -36.08 10.29 48.08
CA TRP A 465 -36.58 8.95 48.38
C TRP A 465 -37.68 8.95 49.47
N ALA A 466 -37.77 10.01 50.28
CA ALA A 466 -38.65 10.09 51.46
C ALA A 466 -40.12 10.54 51.20
N LEU A 467 -40.57 10.67 49.93
CA LEU A 467 -41.95 11.02 49.59
C LEU A 467 -42.63 9.90 48.76
N PRO A 468 -43.75 9.30 49.22
CA PRO A 468 -44.36 8.13 48.58
C PRO A 468 -45.49 8.49 47.60
N GLY A 469 -45.59 7.77 46.47
CA GLY A 469 -46.77 7.90 45.59
C GLY A 469 -46.80 7.18 44.24
N ARG A 470 -47.18 5.89 44.27
CA ARG A 470 -47.91 5.06 43.27
C ARG A 470 -47.20 4.41 42.06
N ARG A 471 -47.33 3.08 42.04
CA ARG A 471 -46.93 2.01 41.09
C ARG A 471 -48.03 1.71 40.05
N ALA A 472 -47.65 1.02 38.95
CA ALA A 472 -48.38 -0.09 38.28
C ALA A 472 -47.49 -0.66 37.13
N THR A 473 -46.82 -1.84 37.23
CA THR A 473 -47.24 -3.26 36.96
C THR A 473 -46.94 -3.76 35.51
N VAL A 474 -46.07 -4.78 35.29
CA VAL A 474 -46.38 -6.24 34.99
C VAL A 474 -46.35 -6.51 33.46
N ASP A 475 -45.87 -7.60 32.83
CA ASP A 475 -45.23 -8.90 33.14
C ASP A 475 -44.51 -9.36 31.84
N GLN A 476 -43.38 -10.07 31.85
CA GLN A 476 -43.24 -11.53 31.96
C GLN A 476 -44.26 -12.37 31.15
N ALA A 477 -44.08 -12.41 29.83
CA ALA A 477 -44.57 -13.50 28.97
C ALA A 477 -43.64 -13.64 27.74
N SER A 478 -42.75 -14.64 27.76
CA SER A 478 -42.16 -15.30 26.57
C SER A 478 -40.87 -16.09 26.84
N GLN A 479 -40.51 -16.36 28.11
CA GLN A 479 -39.47 -17.33 28.47
C GLN A 479 -39.88 -18.81 28.31
N ALA A 480 -40.86 -19.11 27.46
CA ALA A 480 -41.36 -20.46 27.22
C ALA A 480 -41.40 -20.79 25.73
N LYS A 481 -40.23 -20.99 25.11
CA LYS A 481 -40.12 -21.61 23.77
C LYS A 481 -38.73 -22.18 23.46
N VAL A 482 -38.06 -22.74 24.47
CA VAL A 482 -36.71 -23.34 24.35
C VAL A 482 -36.76 -24.88 24.28
N GLU A 483 -37.93 -25.51 24.19
CA GLU A 483 -38.04 -26.96 23.97
C GLU A 483 -38.87 -27.29 22.73
N LYS A 484 -38.31 -28.18 21.89
CA LYS A 484 -38.79 -28.69 20.59
C LYS A 484 -38.37 -27.76 19.44
N VAL A 485 -37.54 -28.16 18.48
CA VAL A 485 -37.66 -29.38 17.68
C VAL A 485 -36.28 -29.78 17.15
N ASN A 486 -35.80 -30.93 17.62
CA ASN A 486 -34.80 -31.78 16.99
C ASN A 486 -35.51 -32.55 15.86
N ARG A 487 -35.05 -32.42 14.60
CA ARG A 487 -35.38 -33.22 13.39
C ARG A 487 -34.76 -32.41 12.23
N TYR A 488 -33.64 -32.76 11.62
CA TYR A 488 -33.46 -33.93 10.75
C TYR A 488 -31.97 -34.24 10.60
N THR A 489 -31.54 -35.35 11.18
CA THR A 489 -30.32 -36.06 10.82
C THR A 489 -30.69 -37.04 9.71
N GLN A 490 -30.11 -36.94 8.52
CA GLN A 490 -29.89 -38.07 7.61
C GLN A 490 -29.06 -37.66 6.39
N ALA A 491 -27.74 -37.78 6.49
CA ALA A 491 -26.83 -38.22 5.42
C ALA A 491 -25.36 -38.12 5.88
N SER A 492 -24.81 -39.19 6.44
CA SER A 492 -23.36 -39.46 6.40
C SER A 492 -23.08 -40.85 6.97
N ILE A 493 -23.52 -41.85 6.21
CA ILE A 493 -23.02 -43.22 6.35
C ILE A 493 -21.62 -43.21 5.72
N GLY A 494 -20.57 -43.42 6.54
CA GLY A 494 -19.21 -43.66 6.06
C GLY A 494 -18.08 -42.84 6.69
N MET A 495 -18.37 -41.85 7.55
CA MET A 495 -17.33 -41.04 8.21
C MET A 495 -17.05 -41.51 9.64
N SER A 496 -15.79 -41.47 10.07
CA SER A 496 -15.41 -41.75 11.46
C SER A 496 -16.05 -40.74 12.43
N PRO A 497 -16.19 -41.06 13.74
CA PRO A 497 -16.84 -40.16 14.71
C PRO A 497 -16.20 -38.77 14.78
N SER A 498 -14.88 -38.69 14.63
CA SER A 498 -14.13 -37.43 14.62
C SER A 498 -14.37 -36.62 13.34
N GLU A 499 -14.47 -37.27 12.18
CA GLU A 499 -14.76 -36.60 10.90
C GLU A 499 -16.20 -36.08 10.85
N ARG A 500 -17.15 -36.84 11.41
CA ARG A 500 -18.54 -36.37 11.57
C ARG A 500 -18.62 -35.19 12.53
N GLN A 501 -17.87 -35.22 13.63
CA GLN A 501 -17.82 -34.11 14.58
C GLN A 501 -17.21 -32.85 13.94
N PHE A 502 -16.11 -33.00 13.20
CA PHE A 502 -15.48 -31.89 12.49
C PHE A 502 -16.40 -31.31 11.40
N MET A 503 -17.04 -32.16 10.61
CA MET A 503 -17.93 -31.72 9.54
C MET A 503 -19.17 -31.02 10.10
N ASN A 504 -19.76 -31.52 11.20
CA ASN A 504 -20.86 -30.84 11.87
C ASN A 504 -20.41 -29.50 12.47
N GLU A 505 -19.25 -29.44 13.13
CA GLU A 505 -18.71 -28.19 13.68
C GLU A 505 -18.39 -27.17 12.57
N TYR A 506 -17.93 -27.65 11.40
CA TYR A 506 -17.66 -26.83 10.23
C TYR A 506 -18.95 -26.28 9.60
N VAL A 507 -19.96 -27.13 9.40
CA VAL A 507 -21.26 -26.71 8.85
C VAL A 507 -21.97 -25.78 9.83
N ASP A 508 -21.91 -26.04 11.13
CA ASP A 508 -22.47 -25.16 12.17
C ASP A 508 -21.74 -23.82 12.18
N ARG A 509 -20.41 -23.78 12.09
CA ARG A 509 -19.68 -22.51 11.97
C ARG A 509 -20.01 -21.75 10.71
N CYS A 510 -20.13 -22.42 9.57
CA CYS A 510 -20.48 -21.77 8.31
C CYS A 510 -21.92 -21.24 8.33
N SER A 511 -22.85 -22.00 8.90
CA SER A 511 -24.26 -21.61 9.04
C SER A 511 -24.39 -20.46 10.04
N PHE A 512 -23.72 -20.57 11.20
CA PHE A 512 -23.62 -19.50 12.20
C PHE A 512 -23.03 -18.22 11.62
N LEU A 513 -21.93 -18.30 10.86
CA LEU A 513 -21.33 -17.13 10.23
C LEU A 513 -22.24 -16.53 9.15
N THR A 514 -23.01 -17.37 8.45
CA THR A 514 -23.96 -16.89 7.43
C THR A 514 -25.16 -16.22 8.06
N GLU A 515 -25.70 -16.79 9.15
CA GLU A 515 -26.76 -16.19 9.96
C GLU A 515 -26.29 -14.92 10.63
N ALA A 516 -25.11 -14.92 11.26
CA ALA A 516 -24.51 -13.72 11.86
C ALA A 516 -24.28 -12.62 10.81
N LEU A 517 -23.86 -12.98 9.59
CA LEU A 517 -23.72 -12.03 8.49
C LEU A 517 -25.09 -11.50 8.00
N HIS A 518 -26.11 -12.37 7.94
CA HIS A 518 -27.47 -11.95 7.57
C HIS A 518 -28.14 -11.12 8.65
N GLU A 519 -27.82 -11.37 9.93
CA GLU A 519 -28.28 -10.64 11.09
C GLU A 519 -27.58 -9.27 11.20
N GLU A 520 -26.27 -9.21 10.93
CA GLU A 520 -25.53 -7.95 10.73
C GLU A 520 -26.09 -7.16 9.54
N HIS A 521 -26.39 -7.80 8.41
CA HIS A 521 -26.99 -7.10 7.27
C HIS A 521 -28.41 -6.61 7.58
N ARG A 522 -29.23 -7.39 8.29
CA ARG A 522 -30.58 -6.98 8.71
C ARG A 522 -30.53 -5.83 9.70
N THR A 523 -29.59 -5.85 10.64
CA THR A 523 -29.39 -4.74 11.59
C THR A 523 -28.85 -3.50 10.90
N VAL A 524 -27.97 -3.64 9.90
CA VAL A 524 -27.54 -2.52 9.05
C VAL A 524 -28.70 -1.96 8.22
N GLU A 525 -29.53 -2.81 7.60
CA GLU A 525 -30.73 -2.37 6.87
C GLU A 525 -31.73 -1.65 7.79
N GLN A 526 -31.99 -2.19 9.00
CA GLN A 526 -32.85 -1.56 10.00
C GLN A 526 -32.26 -0.24 10.54
N CYS A 527 -30.94 -0.15 10.73
CA CYS A 527 -30.27 1.09 11.09
C CYS A 527 -30.30 2.11 9.95
N GLU A 528 -30.18 1.69 8.70
CA GLU A 528 -30.29 2.56 7.52
C GLU A 528 -31.73 3.07 7.34
N GLU A 529 -32.75 2.24 7.55
CA GLU A 529 -34.16 2.66 7.54
C GLU A 529 -34.46 3.65 8.67
N ALA A 530 -33.99 3.37 9.89
CA ALA A 530 -34.14 4.28 11.02
C ALA A 530 -33.41 5.63 10.80
N LEU A 531 -32.21 5.63 10.20
CA LEU A 531 -31.45 6.84 9.87
C LEU A 531 -32.11 7.68 8.76
N ILE A 532 -32.90 7.04 7.89
CA ILE A 532 -33.64 7.74 6.82
C ILE A 532 -34.95 8.33 7.37
N GLU A 533 -35.61 7.68 8.32
CA GLU A 533 -36.82 8.19 8.97
C GLU A 533 -36.54 9.35 9.95
N ASP A 534 -35.37 9.38 10.60
CA ASP A 534 -34.99 10.42 11.57
C ASP A 534 -34.45 11.74 10.95
N MET A 535 -34.42 11.87 9.62
CA MET A 535 -33.98 13.13 8.98
C MET A 535 -35.09 14.21 9.06
N PRO A 536 -34.86 15.36 9.74
CA PRO A 536 -35.88 16.39 9.87
C PRO A 536 -36.19 17.07 8.52
N PRO A 537 -37.46 17.47 8.26
CA PRO A 537 -37.79 18.21 7.07
C PRO A 537 -37.41 19.69 7.19
N SER A 538 -36.83 20.22 6.11
CA SER A 538 -36.61 21.64 5.74
C SER A 538 -35.42 22.38 6.36
N GLN A 539 -34.61 23.03 5.51
CA GLN A 539 -34.73 24.47 5.24
C GLN A 539 -33.81 24.89 4.06
N SER A 540 -34.32 25.85 3.29
CA SER A 540 -33.71 26.52 2.15
C SER A 540 -32.27 26.98 2.38
N GLN A 541 -31.33 26.59 1.51
CA GLN A 541 -30.11 27.37 1.26
C GLN A 541 -29.75 27.35 -0.24
N SER A 542 -30.17 28.42 -0.90
CA SER A 542 -29.37 29.09 -1.93
C SER A 542 -27.95 29.35 -1.43
N GLN A 543 -26.97 29.24 -2.33
CA GLN A 543 -25.55 29.62 -2.16
C GLN A 543 -24.68 28.69 -1.31
N LEU A 544 -24.15 27.63 -1.92
CA LEU A 544 -22.84 27.07 -1.54
C LEU A 544 -22.06 26.71 -2.82
N THR A 545 -21.28 27.68 -3.28
CA THR A 545 -20.18 27.49 -4.22
C THR A 545 -19.06 26.71 -3.56
N GLY A 546 -18.61 25.61 -4.19
CA GLY A 546 -17.29 25.03 -3.99
C GLY A 546 -16.96 24.50 -2.58
N ALA A 547 -17.44 23.30 -2.23
CA ALA A 547 -16.85 22.51 -1.15
C ALA A 547 -16.99 21.01 -1.43
N GLN A 548 -15.92 20.28 -1.12
CA GLN A 548 -15.68 18.87 -1.38
C GLN A 548 -16.82 17.94 -0.90
N CYS A 549 -17.49 17.26 -1.83
CA CYS A 549 -18.26 16.07 -1.50
C CYS A 549 -17.29 14.88 -1.39
N ILE A 550 -17.02 14.45 -0.16
CA ILE A 550 -16.23 13.25 0.16
C ILE A 550 -16.96 12.03 -0.41
N ILE A 551 -16.35 11.35 -1.39
CA ILE A 551 -16.83 10.08 -1.93
C ILE A 551 -16.44 8.98 -0.93
N VAL A 552 -17.41 8.50 -0.14
CA VAL A 552 -17.25 7.24 0.60
C VAL A 552 -17.67 6.11 -0.33
N LYS A 553 -16.69 5.37 -0.87
CA LYS A 553 -16.93 4.08 -1.54
C LYS A 553 -17.23 3.04 -0.46
N ILE A 554 -18.50 2.79 -0.19
CA ILE A 554 -18.96 1.60 0.55
C ILE A 554 -19.45 0.58 -0.47
N ALA A 555 -19.11 -0.68 -0.22
CA ALA A 555 -19.18 -1.82 -1.12
C ALA A 555 -20.60 -2.35 -1.36
N GLU A 556 -21.39 -1.66 -2.19
CA GLU A 556 -22.49 -2.32 -2.91
C GLU A 556 -22.27 -2.19 -4.42
N PRO A 557 -22.50 -3.26 -5.20
CA PRO A 557 -22.33 -3.23 -6.64
C PRO A 557 -23.48 -2.46 -7.31
N TRP A 558 -23.16 -1.37 -8.00
CA TRP A 558 -24.13 -0.50 -8.68
C TRP A 558 -24.93 -1.23 -9.77
N PRO A 559 -26.19 -0.85 -10.04
CA PRO A 559 -26.95 -1.47 -11.10
C PRO A 559 -26.31 -1.24 -12.48
N THR A 560 -26.15 -2.31 -13.26
CA THR A 560 -25.62 -2.29 -14.63
C THR A 560 -26.76 -2.44 -15.62
N VAL A 561 -26.84 -1.56 -16.61
CA VAL A 561 -27.74 -1.72 -17.76
C VAL A 561 -27.00 -2.47 -18.86
N VAL A 562 -27.65 -3.47 -19.45
CA VAL A 562 -27.16 -4.20 -20.61
C VAL A 562 -28.10 -3.89 -21.76
N LEU A 563 -27.63 -3.20 -22.78
CA LEU A 563 -28.39 -2.86 -23.98
C LEU A 563 -28.02 -3.80 -25.12
N ARG A 564 -29.00 -4.27 -25.91
CA ARG A 564 -28.73 -4.98 -27.15
C ARG A 564 -28.20 -4.01 -28.21
N ASN A 565 -27.13 -4.38 -28.91
CA ASN A 565 -26.46 -3.54 -29.90
C ASN A 565 -27.20 -3.49 -31.24
N THR A 566 -27.91 -4.57 -31.59
CA THR A 566 -28.63 -4.77 -32.86
C THR A 566 -30.07 -5.24 -32.62
N GLY A 567 -31.02 -4.79 -33.44
CA GLY A 567 -32.46 -5.11 -33.32
C GLY A 567 -33.33 -3.85 -33.42
N GLU A 568 -34.58 -3.98 -33.87
CA GLU A 568 -35.54 -2.86 -33.94
C GLU A 568 -35.84 -2.28 -32.54
N GLU A 569 -35.72 -3.13 -31.54
CA GLU A 569 -35.87 -2.79 -30.13
C GLU A 569 -34.64 -2.08 -29.54
N SER A 570 -33.50 -2.00 -30.21
CA SER A 570 -32.29 -1.37 -29.65
C SER A 570 -32.40 0.15 -29.58
N ILE A 571 -32.07 0.72 -28.42
CA ILE A 571 -31.94 2.18 -28.24
C ILE A 571 -30.49 2.68 -28.35
N VAL A 572 -29.51 1.79 -28.59
CA VAL A 572 -28.07 2.16 -28.62
C VAL A 572 -27.80 3.20 -29.70
N GLY A 573 -28.39 3.03 -30.89
CA GLY A 573 -28.29 4.00 -31.98
C GLY A 573 -28.87 5.37 -31.63
N MET A 574 -30.02 5.40 -30.95
CA MET A 574 -30.62 6.64 -30.45
C MET A 574 -29.69 7.34 -29.45
N LEU A 575 -29.17 6.61 -28.45
CA LEU A 575 -28.27 7.16 -27.44
C LEU A 575 -26.95 7.67 -28.05
N TRP A 576 -26.46 7.01 -29.10
CA TRP A 576 -25.29 7.45 -29.86
C TRP A 576 -25.54 8.78 -30.58
N GLU A 577 -26.69 8.94 -31.24
CA GLU A 577 -27.07 10.19 -31.90
C GLU A 577 -27.33 11.33 -30.90
N VAL A 578 -27.94 11.03 -29.75
CA VAL A 578 -28.08 11.99 -28.62
C VAL A 578 -26.69 12.45 -28.15
N SER A 579 -25.74 11.52 -27.99
CA SER A 579 -24.37 11.83 -27.59
C SER A 579 -23.65 12.72 -28.62
N LYS A 580 -23.78 12.42 -29.92
CA LYS A 580 -23.23 13.24 -31.00
C LYS A 580 -23.82 14.66 -31.01
N LYS A 581 -25.14 14.78 -30.94
CA LYS A 581 -25.84 16.07 -30.93
C LYS A 581 -25.42 16.91 -29.73
N TRP A 582 -25.35 16.31 -28.54
CA TRP A 582 -24.89 16.98 -27.34
C TRP A 582 -23.44 17.46 -27.46
N LYS A 583 -22.53 16.63 -27.96
CA LYS A 583 -21.13 17.00 -28.21
C LYS A 583 -21.00 18.14 -29.23
N LYS A 584 -21.76 18.08 -30.32
CA LYS A 584 -21.81 19.15 -31.32
C LYS A 584 -22.30 20.47 -30.71
N MET A 585 -23.37 20.45 -29.91
CA MET A 585 -23.88 21.64 -29.22
C MET A 585 -22.90 22.18 -28.17
N ARG A 586 -22.13 21.33 -27.49
CA ARG A 586 -21.06 21.76 -26.57
C ARG A 586 -19.99 22.56 -27.31
N ASP A 587 -19.66 22.11 -28.52
CA ASP A 587 -18.59 22.71 -29.32
C ASP A 587 -19.07 23.96 -30.08
N THR A 588 -20.35 24.05 -30.46
CA THR A 588 -20.90 25.21 -31.21
C THR A 588 -21.58 26.26 -30.33
N THR A 589 -22.34 25.85 -29.30
CA THR A 589 -23.24 26.73 -28.55
C THR A 589 -23.31 26.33 -27.06
N PRO A 590 -22.19 26.41 -26.30
CA PRO A 590 -22.11 25.89 -24.93
C PRO A 590 -23.08 26.57 -23.94
N ALA A 591 -23.49 27.81 -24.18
CA ALA A 591 -24.43 28.54 -23.32
C ALA A 591 -25.86 27.97 -23.30
N GLN A 592 -26.23 27.14 -24.28
CA GLN A 592 -27.55 26.49 -24.35
C GLN A 592 -27.59 25.15 -23.61
N LEU A 593 -26.45 24.62 -23.14
CA LEU A 593 -26.39 23.34 -22.44
C LEU A 593 -26.65 23.51 -20.95
N GLN A 594 -27.85 23.15 -20.50
CA GLN A 594 -28.23 23.16 -19.09
C GLN A 594 -28.00 21.81 -18.38
N ALA A 595 -27.93 20.71 -19.14
CA ALA A 595 -27.79 19.36 -18.60
C ALA A 595 -26.49 18.67 -19.06
N SER A 596 -25.89 17.88 -18.16
CA SER A 596 -24.71 17.07 -18.45
C SER A 596 -25.00 15.92 -19.42
N LEU A 597 -24.02 15.49 -20.22
CA LEU A 597 -24.16 14.39 -21.19
C LEU A 597 -24.78 13.13 -20.57
N ARG A 598 -24.34 12.75 -19.36
CA ARG A 598 -24.87 11.59 -18.62
C ARG A 598 -26.36 11.72 -18.31
N ALA A 599 -26.81 12.90 -17.87
CA ALA A 599 -28.21 13.16 -17.54
C ALA A 599 -29.06 13.19 -18.81
N THR A 600 -28.54 13.78 -19.91
CA THR A 600 -29.22 13.79 -21.22
C THR A 600 -29.36 12.37 -21.80
N MET A 601 -28.34 11.54 -21.66
CA MET A 601 -28.39 10.14 -22.12
C MET A 601 -29.36 9.29 -21.28
N MET A 602 -29.37 9.46 -19.95
CA MET A 602 -30.35 8.80 -19.08
C MET A 602 -31.78 9.23 -19.40
N ALA A 603 -32.01 10.54 -19.59
CA ALA A 603 -33.33 11.06 -19.99
C ALA A 603 -33.79 10.48 -21.34
N GLY A 604 -32.87 10.33 -22.31
CA GLY A 604 -33.15 9.67 -23.58
C GLY A 604 -33.60 8.22 -23.41
N MET A 605 -32.95 7.46 -22.53
CA MET A 605 -33.35 6.08 -22.22
C MET A 605 -34.73 6.01 -21.55
N LEU A 606 -34.97 6.84 -20.53
CA LEU A 606 -36.25 6.88 -19.81
C LEU A 606 -37.41 7.28 -20.73
N LYS A 607 -37.19 8.27 -21.60
CA LYS A 607 -38.17 8.69 -22.60
C LYS A 607 -38.50 7.57 -23.59
N ALA A 608 -37.48 6.90 -24.15
CA ALA A 608 -37.69 5.78 -25.06
C ALA A 608 -38.48 4.64 -24.41
N LEU A 609 -38.22 4.37 -23.12
CA LEU A 609 -38.95 3.37 -22.35
C LEU A 609 -40.42 3.77 -22.15
N LYS A 610 -40.68 5.03 -21.79
CA LYS A 610 -42.03 5.57 -21.59
C LYS A 610 -42.86 5.55 -22.87
N ASP A 611 -42.27 6.00 -23.98
CA ASP A 611 -42.93 6.04 -25.29
C ASP A 611 -43.30 4.62 -25.76
N ARG A 612 -42.39 3.65 -25.62
CA ARG A 612 -42.66 2.25 -25.99
C ARG A 612 -43.60 1.54 -25.03
N LEU A 613 -43.54 1.86 -23.73
CA LEU A 613 -44.50 1.34 -22.76
C LEU A 613 -45.92 1.79 -23.13
N HIS A 614 -46.09 3.06 -23.49
CA HIS A 614 -47.38 3.57 -23.96
C HIS A 614 -47.86 2.84 -25.22
N GLN A 615 -46.99 2.66 -26.22
CA GLN A 615 -47.32 1.93 -27.45
C GLN A 615 -47.79 0.50 -27.17
N VAL A 616 -47.07 -0.26 -26.33
CA VAL A 616 -47.44 -1.63 -25.96
C VAL A 616 -48.76 -1.68 -25.20
N THR A 617 -49.08 -0.65 -24.41
CA THR A 617 -50.35 -0.61 -23.65
C THR A 617 -51.55 -0.19 -24.49
N THR A 618 -51.35 0.52 -25.60
CA THR A 618 -52.42 1.02 -26.47
C THR A 618 -52.70 0.08 -27.65
N ASP A 619 -51.69 -0.64 -28.15
CA ASP A 619 -51.85 -1.59 -29.25
C ASP A 619 -52.09 -3.01 -28.73
N GLU A 620 -53.30 -3.52 -28.94
CA GLU A 620 -53.70 -4.88 -28.53
C GLU A 620 -52.82 -5.98 -29.14
N LYS A 621 -52.33 -5.80 -30.37
CA LYS A 621 -51.46 -6.79 -31.02
C LYS A 621 -50.09 -6.86 -30.36
N LEU A 622 -49.54 -5.70 -29.99
CA LEU A 622 -48.26 -5.65 -29.25
C LEU A 622 -48.41 -6.19 -27.83
N LEU A 623 -49.56 -5.96 -27.19
CA LEU A 623 -49.86 -6.49 -25.87
C LEU A 623 -49.97 -8.03 -25.89
N GLU A 624 -50.64 -8.59 -26.90
CA GLU A 624 -50.75 -10.04 -27.07
C GLU A 624 -49.39 -10.68 -27.42
N ASN A 625 -48.59 -10.03 -28.26
CA ASN A 625 -47.21 -10.45 -28.52
C ASN A 625 -46.34 -10.40 -27.25
N ALA A 626 -46.49 -9.38 -26.40
CA ALA A 626 -45.76 -9.28 -25.14
C ALA A 626 -46.15 -10.40 -24.15
N LYS A 627 -47.41 -10.85 -24.16
CA LYS A 627 -47.86 -12.04 -23.41
C LYS A 627 -47.25 -13.32 -23.98
N ASN A 628 -47.22 -13.47 -25.31
CA ASN A 628 -46.64 -14.64 -25.97
C ASN A 628 -45.14 -14.79 -25.71
N VAL A 629 -44.41 -13.68 -25.62
CA VAL A 629 -42.97 -13.64 -25.30
C VAL A 629 -42.71 -13.68 -23.78
N GLN A 630 -43.75 -13.88 -22.95
CA GLN A 630 -43.66 -13.97 -21.49
C GLN A 630 -43.07 -12.72 -20.81
N LEU A 631 -43.28 -11.54 -21.40
CA LEU A 631 -42.98 -10.25 -20.76
C LEU A 631 -44.10 -9.84 -19.79
N LEU A 632 -45.32 -10.29 -20.06
CA LEU A 632 -46.51 -10.05 -19.25
C LEU A 632 -47.07 -11.36 -18.70
N ASP A 633 -47.63 -11.32 -17.49
CA ASP A 633 -48.44 -12.40 -16.96
C ASP A 633 -49.83 -12.46 -17.62
N ALA A 634 -50.61 -13.49 -17.27
CA ALA A 634 -51.98 -13.65 -17.78
C ALA A 634 -52.90 -12.46 -17.43
N GLN A 635 -52.59 -11.72 -16.36
CA GLN A 635 -53.32 -10.52 -15.93
C GLN A 635 -52.78 -9.22 -16.56
N GLY A 636 -51.79 -9.27 -17.45
CA GLY A 636 -51.21 -8.08 -18.09
C GLY A 636 -50.25 -7.28 -17.21
N ARG A 637 -49.64 -7.90 -16.19
CA ARG A 637 -48.62 -7.29 -15.33
C ARG A 637 -47.22 -7.70 -15.76
N TRP A 638 -46.25 -6.82 -15.56
CA TRP A 638 -44.85 -7.02 -15.95
C TRP A 638 -44.13 -7.96 -14.99
N VAL A 639 -43.61 -9.06 -15.52
CA VAL A 639 -42.96 -10.08 -14.71
C VAL A 639 -41.49 -9.78 -14.48
N TYR A 640 -40.93 -10.35 -13.42
CA TYR A 640 -39.47 -10.39 -13.22
C TYR A 640 -38.90 -11.62 -13.89
N GLN A 641 -37.69 -11.52 -14.43
CA GLN A 641 -37.04 -12.62 -15.11
C GLN A 641 -35.61 -12.86 -14.62
N VAL A 642 -35.27 -14.12 -14.38
CA VAL A 642 -33.94 -14.57 -13.96
C VAL A 642 -33.35 -15.44 -15.07
N TRP A 643 -32.03 -15.36 -15.24
CA TRP A 643 -31.32 -16.20 -16.20
C TRP A 643 -31.18 -17.61 -15.66
N ASP A 644 -31.73 -18.56 -16.41
CA ASP A 644 -31.52 -19.98 -16.16
C ASP A 644 -30.28 -20.44 -16.93
N HIS A 645 -29.29 -20.96 -16.19
CA HIS A 645 -28.01 -21.38 -16.74
C HIS A 645 -28.07 -22.74 -17.45
N GLU A 646 -29.05 -23.59 -17.13
CA GLU A 646 -29.19 -24.92 -17.75
C GLU A 646 -29.90 -24.83 -19.09
N LEU A 647 -30.88 -23.94 -19.19
CA LEU A 647 -31.69 -23.75 -20.39
C LEU A 647 -31.24 -22.57 -21.26
N GLU A 648 -30.17 -21.87 -20.84
CA GLU A 648 -29.60 -20.67 -21.47
C GLU A 648 -30.68 -19.65 -21.92
N LYS A 649 -31.72 -19.49 -21.10
CA LYS A 649 -32.86 -18.62 -21.40
C LYS A 649 -33.35 -17.88 -20.16
N LEU A 650 -34.05 -16.78 -20.38
CA LEU A 650 -34.72 -16.07 -19.30
C LEU A 650 -35.99 -16.83 -18.90
N GLN A 651 -36.17 -17.03 -17.61
CA GLN A 651 -37.38 -17.61 -17.04
C GLN A 651 -38.05 -16.62 -16.10
N VAL A 652 -39.38 -16.72 -16.00
CA VAL A 652 -40.19 -15.91 -15.07
C VAL A 652 -39.84 -16.28 -13.63
N ASP A 653 -39.50 -15.27 -12.84
CA ASP A 653 -39.23 -15.40 -11.42
C ASP A 653 -40.54 -15.35 -10.62
N ALA A 654 -41.01 -16.53 -10.20
CA ALA A 654 -42.23 -16.68 -9.42
C ALA A 654 -42.12 -16.16 -7.97
N SER A 655 -40.91 -15.83 -7.49
CA SER A 655 -40.69 -15.35 -6.11
C SER A 655 -41.03 -13.86 -5.93
N ARG A 656 -41.12 -13.09 -7.01
CA ARG A 656 -41.38 -11.64 -6.98
C ARG A 656 -42.76 -11.32 -7.55
N THR A 657 -43.47 -10.41 -6.91
CA THR A 657 -44.80 -9.95 -7.36
C THR A 657 -44.67 -9.12 -8.65
N PRO A 658 -45.39 -9.48 -9.74
CA PRO A 658 -45.39 -8.71 -10.98
C PRO A 658 -45.86 -7.26 -10.79
N LEU A 659 -45.30 -6.32 -11.55
CA LEU A 659 -45.63 -4.90 -11.47
C LEU A 659 -46.76 -4.51 -12.42
N LYS A 660 -47.68 -3.66 -11.96
CA LYS A 660 -48.69 -3.05 -12.83
C LYS A 660 -48.06 -1.95 -13.69
N THR A 661 -48.64 -1.70 -14.87
CA THR A 661 -48.23 -0.61 -15.76
C THR A 661 -48.28 0.76 -15.06
N GLU A 662 -49.28 1.00 -14.23
CA GLU A 662 -49.45 2.25 -13.45
C GLU A 662 -48.29 2.48 -12.48
N GLU A 663 -47.85 1.42 -11.78
CA GLU A 663 -46.71 1.47 -10.85
C GLU A 663 -45.41 1.78 -11.59
N ILE A 664 -45.23 1.20 -12.79
CA ILE A 664 -44.06 1.49 -13.63
C ILE A 664 -44.08 2.95 -14.10
N GLN A 665 -45.23 3.46 -14.53
CA GLN A 665 -45.35 4.87 -14.93
C GLN A 665 -45.00 5.83 -13.78
N GLN A 666 -45.41 5.51 -12.55
CA GLN A 666 -45.02 6.26 -11.35
C GLN A 666 -43.52 6.18 -11.09
N LEU A 667 -42.91 5.00 -11.18
CA LEU A 667 -41.46 4.81 -11.02
C LEU A 667 -40.65 5.58 -12.07
N LEU A 668 -41.12 5.60 -13.33
CA LEU A 668 -40.46 6.35 -14.40
C LEU A 668 -40.57 7.86 -14.18
N ALA A 669 -41.71 8.37 -13.71
CA ALA A 669 -41.86 9.79 -13.37
C ALA A 669 -40.94 10.22 -12.22
N VAL A 670 -40.75 9.36 -11.21
CA VAL A 670 -39.79 9.59 -10.12
C VAL A 670 -38.36 9.62 -10.64
N CYS A 671 -37.98 8.68 -11.53
CA CYS A 671 -36.67 8.67 -12.16
C CYS A 671 -36.40 9.92 -13.04
N GLU A 672 -37.41 10.37 -13.80
CA GLU A 672 -37.31 11.59 -14.63
C GLU A 672 -37.04 12.82 -13.75
N LYS A 673 -37.84 13.02 -12.69
CA LYS A 673 -37.66 14.13 -11.76
C LYS A 673 -36.30 14.09 -11.06
N ALA A 674 -35.87 12.93 -10.58
CA ALA A 674 -34.58 12.80 -9.92
C ALA A 674 -33.39 13.06 -10.87
N ASN A 675 -33.54 12.76 -12.17
CA ASN A 675 -32.48 12.97 -13.17
C ASN A 675 -32.29 14.45 -13.58
N GLU A 676 -33.22 15.35 -13.22
CA GLU A 676 -33.05 16.80 -13.38
C GLU A 676 -32.00 17.38 -12.41
N SER A 677 -31.80 16.71 -11.28
CA SER A 677 -30.82 17.07 -10.25
C SER A 677 -29.45 16.42 -10.48
N PRO A 678 -28.35 16.96 -9.92
CA PRO A 678 -26.99 16.45 -10.11
C PRO A 678 -26.69 15.15 -9.31
N VAL A 679 -27.67 14.25 -9.19
CA VAL A 679 -27.58 12.99 -8.43
C VAL A 679 -26.99 11.83 -9.23
N LEU A 680 -27.06 11.87 -10.57
CA LEU A 680 -26.48 10.86 -11.44
C LEU A 680 -24.99 11.15 -11.68
N TYR A 681 -24.10 10.31 -11.17
CA TYR A 681 -22.65 10.47 -11.29
C TYR A 681 -22.10 9.83 -12.57
N ARG A 682 -22.59 8.65 -12.97
CA ARG A 682 -22.18 7.99 -14.21
C ARG A 682 -23.35 7.37 -14.94
N PHE A 683 -23.33 7.50 -16.26
CA PHE A 683 -24.15 6.75 -17.20
C PHE A 683 -23.36 6.66 -18.50
N HIS A 684 -22.56 5.60 -18.65
CA HIS A 684 -21.65 5.43 -19.80
C HIS A 684 -21.35 3.95 -20.08
N ALA A 685 -20.96 3.64 -21.31
CA ALA A 685 -20.59 2.28 -21.70
C ALA A 685 -19.22 1.87 -21.09
N LYS A 686 -19.11 0.63 -20.57
CA LYS A 686 -17.89 0.07 -19.96
C LYS A 686 -16.77 -0.24 -20.96
N ALA A 687 -17.08 -0.33 -22.26
CA ALA A 687 -16.12 -0.57 -23.34
C ALA A 687 -16.35 0.40 -24.51
N GLU A 688 -15.27 0.72 -25.24
CA GLU A 688 -15.39 1.36 -26.56
C GLU A 688 -16.18 0.44 -27.49
N TYR A 689 -17.07 1.01 -28.30
CA TYR A 689 -18.05 0.32 -29.14
C TYR A 689 -17.48 -0.96 -29.78
N SER A 690 -17.83 -2.11 -29.21
CA SER A 690 -17.44 -3.43 -29.71
C SER A 690 -18.54 -3.99 -30.59
N CYS A 691 -18.19 -4.79 -31.61
CA CYS A 691 -19.13 -5.58 -32.41
C CYS A 691 -19.86 -6.69 -31.62
N SER A 692 -19.96 -6.57 -30.28
CA SER A 692 -20.66 -7.50 -29.42
C SER A 692 -22.16 -7.30 -29.52
N GLU A 693 -22.93 -8.38 -29.35
CA GLU A 693 -24.40 -8.34 -29.38
C GLU A 693 -24.98 -7.46 -28.26
N PHE A 694 -24.26 -7.31 -27.14
CA PHE A 694 -24.68 -6.49 -26.00
C PHE A 694 -23.64 -5.42 -25.64
N VAL A 695 -24.11 -4.27 -25.20
CA VAL A 695 -23.34 -3.12 -24.71
C VAL A 695 -23.67 -2.89 -23.23
N HIS A 696 -22.65 -2.86 -22.38
CA HIS A 696 -22.81 -2.70 -20.94
C HIS A 696 -22.66 -1.25 -20.52
N PHE A 697 -23.68 -0.67 -19.90
CA PHE A 697 -23.69 0.68 -19.32
C PHE A 697 -23.60 0.60 -17.78
N GLU A 698 -22.69 1.40 -17.22
CA GLU A 698 -22.55 1.58 -15.78
C GLU A 698 -23.36 2.79 -15.30
N ILE A 699 -24.21 2.59 -14.29
CA ILE A 699 -24.97 3.64 -13.62
C ILE A 699 -24.38 3.86 -12.22
N GLU A 700 -23.94 5.08 -11.92
CA GLU A 700 -23.59 5.47 -10.54
C GLU A 700 -24.51 6.59 -10.08
N VAL A 701 -25.18 6.39 -8.94
CA VAL A 701 -26.10 7.36 -8.32
C VAL A 701 -25.52 7.83 -7.00
N GLY A 702 -25.78 9.08 -6.62
CA GLY A 702 -25.38 9.59 -5.31
C GLY A 702 -26.04 8.87 -4.15
N ARG A 703 -25.44 9.00 -2.96
CA ARG A 703 -26.02 8.47 -1.70
C ARG A 703 -26.59 9.57 -0.81
N ARG A 704 -26.59 10.84 -1.26
CA ARG A 704 -27.03 11.99 -0.48
C ARG A 704 -28.19 12.70 -1.17
N GLY A 705 -29.19 13.07 -0.38
CA GLY A 705 -30.40 13.75 -0.84
C GLY A 705 -31.54 12.80 -1.18
N GLN A 706 -32.76 13.26 -0.97
CA GLN A 706 -33.99 12.48 -1.21
C GLN A 706 -34.08 12.02 -2.67
N GLU A 707 -33.75 12.89 -3.62
CA GLU A 707 -33.78 12.59 -5.06
C GLU A 707 -32.83 11.46 -5.45
N ALA A 708 -31.66 11.35 -4.79
CA ALA A 708 -30.71 10.28 -5.04
C ALA A 708 -31.20 8.94 -4.48
N ALA A 709 -31.85 8.96 -3.30
CA ALA A 709 -32.49 7.79 -2.71
C ALA A 709 -33.68 7.32 -3.57
N ASP A 710 -34.50 8.25 -4.05
CA ASP A 710 -35.65 7.96 -4.92
C ASP A 710 -35.21 7.34 -6.26
N LEU A 711 -34.15 7.87 -6.88
CA LEU A 711 -33.57 7.28 -8.10
C LEU A 711 -33.02 5.87 -7.85
N TYR A 712 -32.30 5.67 -6.75
CA TYR A 712 -31.75 4.36 -6.40
C TYR A 712 -32.85 3.32 -6.13
N ARG A 713 -33.87 3.67 -5.34
CA ARG A 713 -35.01 2.79 -5.05
C ARG A 713 -35.77 2.41 -6.31
N SER A 714 -36.07 3.38 -7.17
CA SER A 714 -36.77 3.12 -8.43
C SER A 714 -35.97 2.20 -9.36
N LEU A 715 -34.65 2.41 -9.49
CA LEU A 715 -33.78 1.51 -10.24
C LEU A 715 -33.67 0.11 -9.60
N LYS A 716 -33.68 0.01 -8.26
CA LYS A 716 -33.66 -1.26 -7.53
C LYS A 716 -34.94 -2.07 -7.81
N VAL A 717 -36.10 -1.42 -7.85
CA VAL A 717 -37.37 -2.07 -8.21
C VAL A 717 -37.34 -2.57 -9.65
N LEU A 718 -36.90 -1.74 -10.60
CA LEU A 718 -36.81 -2.10 -12.03
C LEU A 718 -35.75 -3.16 -12.37
N CYS A 719 -34.87 -3.52 -11.44
CA CYS A 719 -33.87 -4.58 -11.66
C CYS A 719 -34.56 -5.90 -11.99
N GLN A 720 -34.13 -6.53 -13.10
CA GLN A 720 -34.66 -7.78 -13.65
C GLN A 720 -36.13 -7.73 -14.09
N CYS A 721 -36.74 -6.54 -14.14
CA CYS A 721 -38.08 -6.38 -14.67
C CYS A 721 -38.07 -6.53 -16.20
N SER A 722 -39.02 -7.29 -16.74
CA SER A 722 -39.21 -7.52 -18.18
C SER A 722 -39.51 -6.24 -18.96
N VAL A 723 -40.02 -5.18 -18.31
CA VAL A 723 -40.36 -3.91 -18.99
C VAL A 723 -39.20 -3.28 -19.74
N LEU A 724 -37.96 -3.47 -19.27
CA LEU A 724 -36.78 -2.92 -19.92
C LEU A 724 -36.47 -3.61 -21.26
N GLN A 725 -37.01 -4.81 -21.51
CA GLN A 725 -36.76 -5.53 -22.75
C GLN A 725 -37.45 -4.90 -23.96
N ILE A 726 -38.48 -4.07 -23.76
CA ILE A 726 -39.13 -3.33 -24.85
C ILE A 726 -38.20 -2.28 -25.48
N ILE A 727 -37.14 -1.89 -24.77
CA ILE A 727 -36.05 -1.04 -25.28
C ILE A 727 -34.75 -1.82 -25.51
N GLY A 728 -34.83 -3.15 -25.56
CA GLY A 728 -33.67 -4.03 -25.68
C GLY A 728 -32.70 -3.91 -24.50
N ALA A 729 -33.19 -3.51 -23.32
CA ALA A 729 -32.39 -3.30 -22.12
C ALA A 729 -32.64 -4.36 -21.05
N ARG A 730 -31.62 -4.62 -20.23
CA ARG A 730 -31.73 -5.40 -18.99
C ARG A 730 -31.00 -4.67 -17.89
N LEU A 731 -31.70 -4.31 -16.82
CA LEU A 731 -31.09 -3.77 -15.61
C LEU A 731 -30.82 -4.93 -14.65
N ARG A 732 -29.57 -5.08 -14.22
CA ARG A 732 -29.17 -6.10 -13.25
C ARG A 732 -28.40 -5.46 -12.11
N LYS A 733 -28.54 -6.00 -10.90
CA LYS A 733 -27.57 -5.73 -9.83
C LYS A 733 -26.21 -6.26 -10.30
N ASP A 734 -25.16 -5.46 -10.19
CA ASP A 734 -23.83 -5.94 -10.59
C ASP A 734 -23.45 -7.10 -9.67
N LYS A 735 -22.95 -8.19 -10.23
CA LYS A 735 -22.54 -9.34 -9.42
C LYS A 735 -21.19 -8.95 -8.83
N PRO A 736 -20.94 -9.02 -7.51
CA PRO A 736 -19.57 -8.97 -7.03
C PRO A 736 -18.81 -10.02 -7.82
N GLY A 737 -17.75 -9.61 -8.52
CA GLY A 737 -16.94 -10.53 -9.31
C GLY A 737 -16.61 -11.75 -8.47
N ARG A 738 -16.62 -12.94 -9.09
CA ARG A 738 -16.29 -14.19 -8.37
C ARG A 738 -15.03 -13.94 -7.54
N SER A 739 -15.10 -14.27 -6.25
CA SER A 739 -13.96 -14.07 -5.37
C SER A 739 -12.74 -14.77 -5.96
N ALA A 740 -11.54 -14.27 -5.66
CA ALA A 740 -10.31 -14.93 -6.09
C ALA A 740 -10.22 -16.39 -5.60
N ALA A 741 -11.00 -16.77 -4.58
CA ALA A 741 -11.16 -18.14 -4.13
C ALA A 741 -12.09 -18.95 -5.05
N ALA A 742 -13.24 -18.40 -5.46
CA ALA A 742 -14.16 -19.06 -6.40
C ALA A 742 -13.53 -19.28 -7.79
N HIS A 743 -12.68 -18.36 -8.25
CA HIS A 743 -11.88 -18.57 -9.46
C HIS A 743 -10.87 -19.71 -9.29
N ARG A 744 -10.12 -19.73 -8.17
CA ARG A 744 -9.18 -20.81 -7.86
C ARG A 744 -9.85 -22.19 -7.73
N ILE A 745 -11.05 -22.27 -7.14
CA ILE A 745 -11.82 -23.52 -7.02
C ILE A 745 -12.28 -24.01 -8.40
N GLN A 746 -12.75 -23.12 -9.27
CA GLN A 746 -13.14 -23.49 -10.63
C GLN A 746 -11.95 -23.96 -11.48
N ASP A 747 -10.78 -23.34 -11.29
CA ASP A 747 -9.53 -23.76 -11.93
C ASP A 747 -9.01 -25.10 -11.39
N CYS A 748 -9.37 -25.49 -10.17
CA CYS A 748 -9.08 -26.82 -9.61
C CYS A 748 -10.12 -27.89 -10.02
N LEU A 749 -11.32 -27.49 -10.45
CA LEU A 749 -12.41 -28.38 -10.87
C LEU A 749 -12.46 -28.59 -12.40
N ARG A 750 -11.67 -27.84 -13.17
CA ARG A 750 -11.39 -28.06 -14.59
C ARG A 750 -10.05 -28.78 -14.75
#